data_AF-A0A1S3HA70-F1
#
_entry.id   AF-A0A1S3HA70-F1
#
_cell.length_a   1.000
_cell.length_b   1.000
_cell.length_c   1.000
_cell.angle_alpha   90.00
_cell.angle_beta   90.00
_cell.angle_gamma   90.00
#
_symmetry.space_group_name_H-M   'P 1'
#
loop_
_entity.id
_entity.type
_entity.pdbx_description
1 polymer ?
#
loop_
_entity_poly.entity_id
_entity_poly.type
_entity_poly.pdbx_seq_one_letter_code
_entity_poly.pdbx_strand_id
1 'polypeptide(L)'
;MGDRACCRNLVFGIILLTLPASVAGLGFVEILSVTPTAVSPTAVSLSELKELRPWQVALKSGGNLRVLDSCHLHMNTVPAADDQDVIIKNMEKCKLDFTHWKEPLYLAFSSETDPVAYNMTLPRLLGSSTHMVCSSKHSPSVQVCLRVHLAVLCGTYYYGDNCDVYCRIQEGEERYTCDPRTGLKKCANGYRGYGCMIKVFLDQHDARTFLHAHARSKRANTGWLGTEEVLAGNLERECVEEVCSWEEANEVFENGERTREYWVRRNDPNQCDSNPCVSEGTSRCEDLFQNYRCHCRQGYTGSNCHINIDDCGTNCQNGAICTDLVNDYHCTCAPGFRGTNCEININECQSNPCQNGATCQDGANRWSCQCAPGWTGVSCQLDINECMSAPCLNGGTCNNLQNMFTCDCVQGFAGNGCEINVDDCYLDQCLNGGTCIDLVDDFSCICPPGFSGMTCEVNVNECESSPCLNQATCIDADNGFLCECLPGFNGTLCDHNIDDCAVNPCINAVQCIDGTNDFLCICSPGWAGKTCHINVDECVSLPCHNGGTCHDLVNEYRCSCLPGYSGSECEENINECSSSPCQNNGTCLDRVNSYTCICPPGFSGTVCEHDIDECASQPCMYDGTCTDLTDNYMCMCTPGYMGRNCEHDINECLSGPCHNNGSCVDMVDGYSCLCQSGYTDVHCTTNIDECHSNPCLNDASCVDGVAGYSCLCRPGFSGILCEQNIDECQ
;
A
#
# COMPACT_ATOMS: atom_id res chain seq x y z
N MET A 1 0.79 6.41 -5.36
CA MET A 1 1.88 6.19 -6.33
C MET A 1 2.09 7.50 -7.06
N GLY A 2 3.33 7.96 -7.27
CA GLY A 2 3.58 9.31 -7.83
C GLY A 2 3.67 9.34 -9.36
N ASP A 3 3.18 10.41 -9.97
CA ASP A 3 3.10 10.61 -11.43
C ASP A 3 4.47 10.83 -12.10
N ARG A 4 5.14 9.74 -12.46
CA ARG A 4 6.37 9.75 -13.28
C ARG A 4 6.13 10.05 -14.78
N ALA A 5 5.03 10.74 -15.11
CA ALA A 5 4.55 10.91 -16.49
C ALA A 5 4.86 12.28 -17.11
N CYS A 6 5.25 13.29 -16.33
CA CYS A 6 5.16 14.69 -16.75
C CYS A 6 6.15 15.14 -17.87
N CYS A 7 7.22 14.38 -18.14
CA CYS A 7 8.32 14.83 -19.01
C CYS A 7 8.61 13.95 -20.24
N ARG A 8 7.71 13.03 -20.60
CA ARG A 8 7.81 12.31 -21.88
C ARG A 8 7.05 13.06 -22.98
N ASN A 9 7.71 13.23 -24.13
CA ASN A 9 7.16 13.80 -25.36
C ASN A 9 6.90 15.32 -25.28
N LEU A 10 7.97 16.10 -25.08
CA LEU A 10 7.91 17.56 -25.14
C LEU A 10 8.18 18.07 -26.57
N VAL A 11 7.19 18.79 -27.14
CA VAL A 11 7.31 19.52 -28.42
C VAL A 11 7.47 21.01 -28.13
N PHE A 12 8.41 21.64 -28.82
CA PHE A 12 8.75 23.06 -28.65
C PHE A 12 8.42 23.86 -29.92
N GLY A 13 8.10 25.14 -29.76
CA GLY A 13 7.69 26.03 -30.86
C GLY A 13 8.71 26.15 -32.00
N ILE A 14 8.23 26.63 -33.15
CA ILE A 14 9.03 26.78 -34.37
C ILE A 14 9.54 28.22 -34.49
N ILE A 15 10.83 28.40 -34.79
CA ILE A 15 11.41 29.70 -35.14
C ILE A 15 11.31 29.92 -36.65
N LEU A 16 10.58 30.95 -37.09
CA LEU A 16 10.54 31.38 -38.49
C LEU A 16 11.80 32.21 -38.83
N LEU A 17 12.58 31.76 -39.82
CA LEU A 17 13.70 32.51 -40.37
C LEU A 17 13.23 33.36 -41.56
N THR A 18 12.93 34.64 -41.31
CA THR A 18 12.49 35.59 -42.35
C THR A 18 13.68 36.13 -43.17
N LEU A 19 14.17 35.30 -44.10
CA LEU A 19 15.24 35.69 -45.04
C LEU A 19 14.77 36.78 -46.03
N PRO A 20 15.64 37.75 -46.42
CA PRO A 20 15.30 38.71 -47.48
C PRO A 20 15.28 38.02 -48.86
N ALA A 21 14.28 38.34 -49.68
CA ALA A 21 13.99 37.66 -50.96
C ALA A 21 15.02 37.87 -52.09
N SER A 22 16.22 38.39 -51.79
CA SER A 22 17.25 38.79 -52.76
C SER A 22 18.65 38.23 -52.47
N VAL A 23 18.84 37.46 -51.38
CA VAL A 23 20.19 37.05 -50.93
C VAL A 23 20.55 35.67 -51.49
N ALA A 24 21.55 35.62 -52.38
CA ALA A 24 22.05 34.40 -53.01
C ALA A 24 23.39 33.89 -52.41
N GLY A 25 23.76 34.37 -51.22
CA GLY A 25 25.10 34.21 -50.64
C GLY A 25 25.15 33.86 -49.14
N LEU A 26 24.04 33.43 -48.53
CA LEU A 26 24.04 32.94 -47.14
C LEU A 26 24.49 31.48 -47.07
N GLY A 27 25.28 31.15 -46.05
CA GLY A 27 25.81 29.81 -45.84
C GLY A 27 25.85 29.44 -44.36
N PHE A 28 25.12 28.38 -44.00
CA PHE A 28 25.02 27.78 -42.67
C PHE A 28 24.33 28.62 -41.59
N VAL A 29 23.40 27.99 -40.86
CA VAL A 29 23.01 28.42 -39.51
C VAL A 29 23.84 27.62 -38.52
N GLU A 30 24.51 28.26 -37.57
CA GLU A 30 25.24 27.60 -36.48
C GLU A 30 24.54 27.86 -35.14
N ILE A 31 24.21 26.77 -34.42
CA ILE A 31 23.65 26.86 -33.07
C ILE A 31 24.83 27.08 -32.10
N LEU A 32 24.82 28.20 -31.38
CA LEU A 32 25.92 28.59 -30.50
C LEU A 32 25.74 28.05 -29.08
N SER A 33 24.51 28.04 -28.57
CA SER A 33 24.14 27.38 -27.31
C SER A 33 22.63 27.23 -27.17
N VAL A 34 22.21 26.31 -26.30
CA VAL A 34 20.83 26.21 -25.80
C VAL A 34 20.90 26.15 -24.28
N THR A 35 20.01 26.89 -23.62
CA THR A 35 19.88 26.96 -22.15
C THR A 35 18.42 26.72 -21.77
N PRO A 36 18.11 25.72 -20.92
CA PRO A 36 16.76 25.51 -20.42
C PRO A 36 16.44 26.50 -19.29
N THR A 37 15.23 27.04 -19.31
CA THR A 37 14.70 28.00 -18.33
C THR A 37 13.27 27.59 -17.95
N ALA A 38 13.03 27.36 -16.66
CA ALA A 38 11.69 27.05 -16.17
C ALA A 38 10.88 28.34 -15.95
N VAL A 39 9.59 28.31 -16.29
CA VAL A 39 8.67 29.44 -16.11
C VAL A 39 7.43 28.96 -15.35
N SER A 40 7.61 28.69 -14.06
CA SER A 40 6.56 28.37 -13.07
C SER A 40 7.05 28.67 -11.65
N PRO A 41 6.19 29.05 -10.68
CA PRO A 41 6.61 29.29 -9.30
C PRO A 41 7.05 28.02 -8.55
N THR A 42 6.66 26.83 -9.02
CA THR A 42 7.03 25.55 -8.43
C THR A 42 8.37 25.07 -8.97
N ALA A 43 9.33 24.83 -8.08
CA ALA A 43 10.68 24.41 -8.42
C ALA A 43 10.71 22.95 -8.92
N VAL A 44 10.55 22.77 -10.23
CA VAL A 44 10.82 21.50 -10.93
C VAL A 44 12.29 21.13 -10.76
N SER A 45 12.58 19.89 -10.37
CA SER A 45 13.96 19.52 -10.08
C SER A 45 14.76 19.29 -11.37
N LEU A 46 15.97 19.83 -11.43
CA LEU A 46 16.90 19.59 -12.56
C LEU A 46 17.24 18.10 -12.76
N SER A 47 16.94 17.25 -11.77
CA SER A 47 16.97 15.78 -11.85
C SER A 47 15.98 15.18 -12.84
N GLU A 48 14.81 15.78 -13.06
CA GLU A 48 13.72 15.20 -13.86
C GLU A 48 13.95 15.33 -15.38
N LEU A 49 14.80 16.28 -15.80
CA LEU A 49 15.22 16.44 -17.19
C LEU A 49 16.20 15.35 -17.67
N LYS A 50 16.69 14.46 -16.79
CA LYS A 50 17.74 13.47 -17.09
C LYS A 50 17.31 12.32 -18.02
N GLU A 51 16.02 12.07 -18.24
CA GLU A 51 15.54 11.03 -19.17
C GLU A 51 15.34 11.52 -20.63
N LEU A 52 15.61 12.79 -20.94
CA LEU A 52 15.38 13.32 -22.28
C LEU A 52 16.38 12.74 -23.31
N ARG A 53 15.81 12.19 -24.40
CA ARG A 53 16.54 11.65 -25.55
C ARG A 53 17.33 12.77 -26.28
N PRO A 54 18.38 12.44 -27.08
CA PRO A 54 19.08 13.43 -27.89
C PRO A 54 18.11 14.20 -28.78
N TRP A 55 18.14 15.52 -28.66
CA TRP A 55 17.15 16.41 -29.26
C TRP A 55 17.43 16.54 -30.75
N GLN A 56 16.42 16.40 -31.60
CA GLN A 56 16.59 16.66 -33.03
C GLN A 56 16.24 18.12 -33.33
N VAL A 57 17.17 18.83 -33.99
CA VAL A 57 16.90 20.13 -34.58
C VAL A 57 16.86 19.97 -36.08
N ALA A 58 15.74 20.36 -36.69
CA ALA A 58 15.50 20.21 -38.12
C ALA A 58 15.26 21.57 -38.77
N LEU A 59 15.94 21.80 -39.90
CA LEU A 59 15.61 22.86 -40.83
C LEU A 59 14.49 22.35 -41.75
N LYS A 60 13.36 23.06 -41.83
CA LYS A 60 12.18 22.68 -42.64
C LYS A 60 11.82 23.80 -43.64
N SER A 61 11.42 23.44 -44.87
CA SER A 61 10.84 24.40 -45.84
C SER A 61 9.32 24.53 -45.67
N GLY A 62 8.76 25.61 -46.23
CA GLY A 62 7.34 25.97 -46.12
C GLY A 62 6.35 24.98 -46.74
N GLY A 63 5.07 25.18 -46.44
CA GLY A 63 3.95 24.38 -46.95
C GLY A 63 3.84 22.99 -46.30
N ASN A 64 4.79 22.11 -46.60
CA ASN A 64 4.76 20.68 -46.21
C ASN A 64 5.80 20.30 -45.14
N LEU A 65 6.49 21.27 -44.53
CA LEU A 65 7.39 21.05 -43.38
C LEU A 65 8.43 19.93 -43.58
N ARG A 66 8.93 19.80 -44.82
CA ARG A 66 9.93 18.81 -45.21
C ARG A 66 11.29 19.15 -44.60
N VAL A 67 11.90 18.20 -43.89
CA VAL A 67 13.28 18.31 -43.39
C VAL A 67 14.26 18.46 -44.56
N LEU A 68 15.10 19.49 -44.47
CA LEU A 68 16.16 19.81 -45.44
C LEU A 68 17.51 19.30 -44.96
N ASP A 69 17.78 19.54 -43.68
CA ASP A 69 18.97 19.13 -42.93
C ASP A 69 18.57 19.00 -41.45
N SER A 70 19.24 18.14 -40.68
CA SER A 70 18.97 17.99 -39.25
C SER A 70 20.14 17.42 -38.46
N CYS A 71 20.32 17.91 -37.23
CA CYS A 71 21.36 17.48 -36.30
C CYS A 71 20.73 16.92 -35.00
N HIS A 72 21.53 16.16 -34.24
CA HIS A 72 21.17 15.72 -32.89
C HIS A 72 22.03 16.44 -31.84
N LEU A 73 21.39 17.03 -30.83
CA LEU A 73 22.07 17.66 -29.70
C LEU A 73 22.16 16.66 -28.54
N HIS A 74 23.37 16.21 -28.24
CA HIS A 74 23.67 15.31 -27.12
C HIS A 74 23.99 16.10 -25.84
N MET A 75 23.27 15.81 -24.75
CA MET A 75 23.47 16.42 -23.44
C MET A 75 24.62 15.73 -22.68
N ASN A 76 25.86 16.14 -22.97
CA ASN A 76 27.05 15.61 -22.31
C ASN A 76 27.31 16.30 -20.96
N THR A 77 26.83 15.65 -19.89
CA THR A 77 26.99 15.97 -18.45
C THR A 77 26.40 17.29 -17.96
N VAL A 78 25.81 17.27 -16.75
CA VAL A 78 25.25 18.43 -16.05
C VAL A 78 26.07 18.69 -14.77
N PRO A 79 26.50 19.94 -14.48
CA PRO A 79 27.18 20.29 -13.22
C PRO A 79 26.30 20.09 -11.98
N ALA A 80 26.92 20.17 -10.79
CA ALA A 80 26.22 19.94 -9.53
C ALA A 80 25.55 21.21 -8.97
N ALA A 81 24.23 21.12 -8.79
CA ALA A 81 23.36 21.88 -7.86
C ALA A 81 23.27 23.42 -7.93
N ASP A 82 24.37 24.17 -7.98
CA ASP A 82 24.39 25.58 -7.53
C ASP A 82 24.47 26.66 -8.64
N ASP A 83 24.66 26.30 -9.92
CA ASP A 83 24.65 27.24 -11.05
C ASP A 83 23.24 27.39 -11.66
N GLN A 84 22.69 28.61 -11.67
CA GLN A 84 21.35 28.90 -12.24
C GLN A 84 21.30 28.93 -13.79
N ASP A 85 22.44 28.99 -14.49
CA ASP A 85 22.51 28.92 -15.96
C ASP A 85 23.15 27.60 -16.42
N VAL A 86 22.32 26.60 -16.76
CA VAL A 86 22.79 25.32 -17.33
C VAL A 86 23.16 25.50 -18.81
N ILE A 87 24.34 26.07 -19.05
CA ILE A 87 24.88 26.28 -20.41
C ILE A 87 25.43 24.95 -20.97
N ILE A 88 24.74 24.39 -21.95
CA ILE A 88 25.18 23.19 -22.68
C ILE A 88 26.36 23.58 -23.59
N LYS A 89 27.60 23.42 -23.11
CA LYS A 89 28.84 23.90 -23.79
C LYS A 89 29.50 22.88 -24.73
N ASN A 90 29.22 21.58 -24.60
CA ASN A 90 29.82 20.50 -25.41
C ASN A 90 28.81 19.87 -26.38
N MET A 91 28.18 20.70 -27.22
CA MET A 91 27.51 20.23 -28.43
C MET A 91 28.55 19.94 -29.52
N GLU A 92 28.38 18.88 -30.29
CA GLU A 92 28.96 18.86 -31.64
C GLU A 92 28.33 20.03 -32.43
N LYS A 93 29.14 20.76 -33.20
CA LYS A 93 28.71 22.01 -33.85
C LYS A 93 27.61 21.76 -34.88
N CYS A 94 26.36 21.85 -34.44
CA CYS A 94 25.20 21.80 -35.32
C CYS A 94 25.24 23.00 -36.28
N LYS A 95 25.66 22.71 -37.51
CA LYS A 95 25.63 23.60 -38.67
C LYS A 95 24.63 23.01 -39.65
N LEU A 96 23.58 23.76 -39.95
CA LEU A 96 22.53 23.35 -40.89
C LEU A 96 22.72 24.10 -42.21
N ASP A 97 22.91 23.37 -43.31
CA ASP A 97 23.13 23.97 -44.64
C ASP A 97 21.80 24.32 -45.32
N PHE A 98 21.77 25.49 -45.97
CA PHE A 98 20.64 25.98 -46.73
C PHE A 98 21.05 26.74 -48.01
N THR A 99 22.31 26.63 -48.45
CA THR A 99 22.93 27.34 -49.58
C THR A 99 22.23 27.18 -50.95
N HIS A 100 21.23 26.31 -51.06
CA HIS A 100 20.44 26.07 -52.28
C HIS A 100 18.95 26.42 -52.16
N TRP A 101 18.48 26.91 -51.00
CA TRP A 101 17.07 27.18 -50.72
C TRP A 101 16.71 28.66 -50.84
N LYS A 102 15.48 28.94 -51.31
CA LYS A 102 14.97 30.30 -51.63
C LYS A 102 13.59 30.59 -51.02
N GLU A 103 13.10 29.69 -50.16
CA GLU A 103 11.80 29.79 -49.50
C GLU A 103 11.97 30.20 -48.02
N PRO A 104 10.91 30.64 -47.32
CA PRO A 104 10.95 30.85 -45.87
C PRO A 104 11.33 29.56 -45.14
N LEU A 105 12.36 29.64 -44.30
CA LEU A 105 12.90 28.50 -43.55
C LEU A 105 12.37 28.49 -42.12
N TYR A 106 12.22 27.28 -41.57
CA TYR A 106 11.69 27.05 -40.24
C TYR A 106 12.67 26.19 -39.44
N LEU A 107 13.05 26.62 -38.24
CA LEU A 107 13.81 25.82 -37.27
C LEU A 107 12.84 25.19 -36.28
N ALA A 108 12.78 23.86 -36.25
CA ALA A 108 11.96 23.09 -35.33
C ALA A 108 12.82 22.30 -34.33
N PHE A 109 12.42 22.30 -33.06
CA PHE A 109 13.08 21.61 -31.95
C PHE A 109 12.17 20.50 -31.41
N SER A 110 12.61 19.25 -31.43
CA SER A 110 11.77 18.08 -31.10
C SER A 110 12.49 17.04 -30.24
N SER A 111 11.73 16.40 -29.34
CA SER A 111 12.11 15.15 -28.68
C SER A 111 11.55 13.88 -29.38
N GLU A 112 10.68 14.06 -30.38
CA GLU A 112 10.10 13.01 -31.22
C GLU A 112 10.52 13.14 -32.70
N THR A 113 10.36 12.06 -33.46
CA THR A 113 10.85 11.93 -34.85
C THR A 113 10.09 12.73 -35.90
N ASP A 114 8.94 13.36 -35.59
CA ASP A 114 8.33 14.35 -36.49
C ASP A 114 7.50 15.41 -35.72
N PRO A 115 7.91 16.70 -35.71
CA PRO A 115 7.22 17.73 -34.95
C PRO A 115 5.98 18.31 -35.66
N VAL A 116 4.86 18.36 -34.94
CA VAL A 116 3.62 19.07 -35.30
C VAL A 116 3.73 20.56 -34.97
N ALA A 117 3.16 21.43 -35.80
CA ALA A 117 3.44 22.87 -35.80
C ALA A 117 2.40 23.75 -35.08
N TYR A 118 2.91 24.77 -34.38
CA TYR A 118 2.18 25.98 -34.01
C TYR A 118 2.99 27.22 -34.43
N ASN A 119 2.32 28.22 -35.01
CA ASN A 119 2.98 29.37 -35.62
C ASN A 119 3.25 30.50 -34.61
N MET A 120 4.51 30.96 -34.55
CA MET A 120 4.90 32.27 -34.02
C MET A 120 5.71 33.02 -35.06
N THR A 121 5.29 34.26 -35.37
CA THR A 121 5.98 35.18 -36.29
C THR A 121 6.82 36.17 -35.50
N LEU A 122 8.13 36.22 -35.78
CA LEU A 122 9.09 37.13 -35.16
C LEU A 122 10.00 37.78 -36.24
N PRO A 123 10.62 38.94 -35.96
CA PRO A 123 11.26 39.78 -36.99
C PRO A 123 12.63 39.26 -37.49
N ARG A 124 13.15 39.93 -38.54
CA ARG A 124 14.32 39.59 -39.36
C ARG A 124 15.59 39.22 -38.58
N LEU A 125 16.38 38.34 -39.20
CA LEU A 125 17.70 37.90 -38.73
C LEU A 125 18.79 38.16 -39.77
N LEU A 126 19.85 38.88 -39.35
CA LEU A 126 21.06 39.21 -40.14
C LEU A 126 22.33 39.23 -39.23
N GLY A 127 22.32 38.49 -38.12
CA GLY A 127 23.42 38.48 -37.14
C GLY A 127 23.19 37.43 -36.05
N SER A 128 24.03 37.43 -35.01
CA SER A 128 23.83 36.54 -33.87
C SER A 128 22.64 36.99 -33.02
N SER A 129 21.74 36.06 -32.70
CA SER A 129 20.47 36.35 -32.02
C SER A 129 20.23 35.42 -30.84
N THR A 130 19.28 35.83 -29.98
CA THR A 130 18.79 35.04 -28.86
C THR A 130 17.27 34.93 -28.97
N HIS A 131 16.74 33.72 -28.99
CA HIS A 131 15.30 33.45 -29.06
C HIS A 131 14.85 32.62 -27.88
N MET A 132 13.62 32.85 -27.41
CA MET A 132 12.98 32.03 -26.38
C MET A 132 11.88 31.18 -27.02
N VAL A 133 11.94 29.86 -26.80
CA VAL A 133 11.03 28.89 -27.41
C VAL A 133 10.45 28.00 -26.30
N CYS A 134 9.14 28.09 -26.07
CA CYS A 134 8.48 27.34 -25.01
C CYS A 134 7.73 26.10 -25.54
N SER A 135 7.51 25.12 -24.66
CA SER A 135 6.74 23.91 -24.96
C SER A 135 5.23 24.17 -25.04
N SER A 136 4.53 23.47 -25.94
CA SER A 136 3.08 23.63 -26.15
C SER A 136 2.26 22.55 -25.43
N LYS A 137 1.84 22.85 -24.20
CA LYS A 137 0.81 22.16 -23.36
C LYS A 137 0.73 20.62 -23.41
N HIS A 138 1.05 20.00 -22.27
CA HIS A 138 0.17 18.99 -21.67
C HIS A 138 0.18 19.18 -20.14
N SER A 139 -1.00 19.31 -19.52
CA SER A 139 -1.21 19.73 -18.11
C SER A 139 -0.84 21.21 -17.79
N PRO A 140 -1.41 21.87 -16.76
CA PRO A 140 -1.26 23.32 -16.54
C PRO A 140 0.00 23.76 -15.78
N SER A 141 0.66 22.86 -15.04
CA SER A 141 1.49 23.26 -13.87
C SER A 141 2.94 23.67 -14.18
N VAL A 142 3.46 23.37 -15.37
CA VAL A 142 4.86 23.61 -15.75
C VAL A 142 4.93 24.03 -17.22
N GLN A 143 5.51 25.21 -17.48
CA GLN A 143 5.97 25.58 -18.82
C GLN A 143 7.51 25.58 -18.86
N VAL A 144 8.08 24.84 -19.82
CA VAL A 144 9.52 24.80 -20.08
C VAL A 144 9.82 25.69 -21.27
N CYS A 145 10.78 26.62 -21.11
CA CYS A 145 11.23 27.51 -22.17
C CYS A 145 12.73 27.31 -22.43
N LEU A 146 13.13 27.33 -23.69
CA LEU A 146 14.52 27.22 -24.12
C LEU A 146 14.99 28.57 -24.63
N ARG A 147 16.07 29.10 -24.05
CA ARG A 147 16.80 30.24 -24.59
C ARG A 147 17.88 29.70 -25.53
N VAL A 148 17.68 29.95 -26.83
CA VAL A 148 18.49 29.45 -27.95
C VAL A 148 19.31 30.60 -28.53
N HIS A 149 20.62 30.42 -28.66
CA HIS A 149 21.53 31.37 -29.31
C HIS A 149 21.93 30.86 -30.70
N LEU A 150 21.71 31.68 -31.73
CA LEU A 150 21.92 31.33 -33.14
C LEU A 150 22.88 32.33 -33.81
N ALA A 151 23.57 31.90 -34.87
CA ALA A 151 24.27 32.77 -35.80
C ALA A 151 24.11 32.31 -37.26
N VAL A 152 24.17 33.26 -38.19
CA VAL A 152 24.12 33.05 -39.64
C VAL A 152 25.43 33.57 -40.24
N LEU A 153 25.98 32.88 -41.24
CA LEU A 153 27.28 33.22 -41.85
C LEU A 153 27.14 33.41 -43.38
N CYS A 154 28.14 34.05 -43.99
CA CYS A 154 28.23 34.21 -45.44
C CYS A 154 28.83 32.96 -46.10
N GLY A 155 28.40 32.67 -47.34
CA GLY A 155 29.00 31.65 -48.19
C GLY A 155 30.41 32.01 -48.66
N THR A 156 31.16 31.03 -49.15
CA THR A 156 32.53 31.24 -49.63
C THR A 156 32.58 32.25 -50.79
N TYR A 157 33.53 33.19 -50.71
CA TYR A 157 33.72 34.32 -51.64
C TYR A 157 32.63 35.43 -51.59
N TYR A 158 31.71 35.40 -50.63
CA TYR A 158 30.76 36.49 -50.37
C TYR A 158 31.16 37.30 -49.12
N TYR A 159 30.99 38.62 -49.19
CA TYR A 159 31.42 39.61 -48.19
C TYR A 159 30.36 40.71 -48.01
N GLY A 160 30.57 41.61 -47.04
CA GLY A 160 29.64 42.67 -46.67
C GLY A 160 28.56 42.21 -45.67
N ASP A 161 27.94 43.16 -44.96
CA ASP A 161 27.05 42.88 -43.83
C ASP A 161 25.74 42.16 -44.22
N ASN A 162 25.41 42.10 -45.53
CA ASN A 162 24.28 41.34 -46.07
C ASN A 162 24.70 40.10 -46.89
N CYS A 163 25.99 39.74 -46.89
CA CYS A 163 26.58 38.66 -47.70
C CYS A 163 26.31 38.79 -49.21
N ASP A 164 26.22 40.01 -49.73
CA ASP A 164 25.81 40.34 -51.10
C ASP A 164 26.97 40.67 -52.05
N VAL A 165 28.18 40.96 -51.54
CA VAL A 165 29.34 41.32 -52.37
C VAL A 165 30.21 40.10 -52.68
N TYR A 166 30.07 39.55 -53.91
CA TYR A 166 30.91 38.44 -54.39
C TYR A 166 32.28 38.92 -54.90
N CYS A 167 33.37 38.38 -54.35
CA CYS A 167 34.72 38.64 -54.85
C CYS A 167 35.62 37.40 -54.79
N ARG A 168 36.10 36.98 -55.97
CA ARG A 168 37.05 35.88 -56.15
C ARG A 168 38.14 36.29 -57.12
N ILE A 169 39.40 36.02 -56.77
CA ILE A 169 40.56 36.18 -57.65
C ILE A 169 40.61 34.98 -58.61
N GLN A 170 40.91 35.22 -59.89
CA GLN A 170 41.20 34.16 -60.86
C GLN A 170 42.72 33.96 -60.96
N GLU A 171 43.17 32.72 -61.00
CA GLU A 171 44.58 32.39 -61.12
C GLU A 171 45.11 32.81 -62.50
N GLY A 172 46.10 33.71 -62.53
CA GLY A 172 46.81 34.12 -63.75
C GLY A 172 46.82 35.62 -64.08
N GLU A 173 46.00 36.46 -63.44
CA GLU A 173 45.98 37.91 -63.73
C GLU A 173 45.83 38.80 -62.47
N GLU A 174 46.92 39.47 -62.08
CA GLU A 174 47.00 40.38 -60.93
C GLU A 174 46.34 41.77 -61.18
N ARG A 175 45.19 41.81 -61.85
CA ARG A 175 44.52 43.08 -62.23
C ARG A 175 43.86 43.80 -61.03
N TYR A 176 43.49 43.05 -60.00
CA TYR A 176 42.89 43.59 -58.77
C TYR A 176 43.00 42.62 -57.58
N THR A 177 42.83 43.14 -56.36
CA THR A 177 42.64 42.37 -55.13
C THR A 177 41.25 42.61 -54.52
N CYS A 178 40.77 41.67 -53.70
CA CYS A 178 39.50 41.78 -52.97
C CYS A 178 39.72 42.36 -51.56
N ASP A 179 38.88 43.30 -51.13
CA ASP A 179 38.91 43.84 -49.77
C ASP A 179 38.29 42.86 -48.73
N PRO A 180 39.00 42.48 -47.65
CA PRO A 180 38.54 41.42 -46.75
C PRO A 180 37.28 41.71 -45.92
N ARG A 181 36.80 42.96 -45.86
CA ARG A 181 35.57 43.32 -45.13
C ARG A 181 34.42 43.66 -46.10
N THR A 182 34.73 44.39 -47.17
CA THR A 182 33.72 44.95 -48.09
C THR A 182 33.57 44.19 -49.40
N GLY A 183 34.46 43.25 -49.73
CA GLY A 183 34.46 42.53 -51.02
C GLY A 183 34.81 43.39 -52.24
N LEU A 184 35.09 44.69 -52.08
CA LEU A 184 35.37 45.60 -53.19
C LEU A 184 36.72 45.32 -53.87
N LYS A 185 36.78 45.54 -55.19
CA LYS A 185 37.96 45.31 -56.03
C LYS A 185 38.89 46.52 -56.06
N LYS A 186 40.14 46.37 -55.64
CA LYS A 186 41.20 47.40 -55.69
C LYS A 186 42.12 47.17 -56.89
N CYS A 187 42.22 48.14 -57.79
CA CYS A 187 42.95 48.03 -59.06
C CYS A 187 44.48 48.12 -58.91
N ALA A 188 45.21 47.41 -59.79
CA ALA A 188 46.66 47.55 -59.92
C ALA A 188 47.09 48.85 -60.64
N ASN A 189 48.34 49.29 -60.41
CA ASN A 189 48.89 50.51 -61.00
C ASN A 189 48.86 50.49 -62.53
N GLY A 190 48.48 51.64 -63.13
CA GLY A 190 48.34 51.79 -64.58
C GLY A 190 46.97 51.37 -65.14
N TYR A 191 46.06 50.85 -64.31
CA TYR A 191 44.70 50.47 -64.68
C TYR A 191 43.65 51.31 -63.93
N ARG A 192 42.59 51.75 -64.64
CA ARG A 192 41.43 52.44 -64.04
C ARG A 192 40.09 51.93 -64.58
N GLY A 193 39.00 52.42 -63.99
CA GLY A 193 37.62 52.09 -64.35
C GLY A 193 37.03 50.92 -63.52
N TYR A 194 35.70 50.76 -63.59
CA TYR A 194 34.96 49.72 -62.88
C TYR A 194 35.42 48.33 -63.34
N GLY A 195 36.02 47.54 -62.44
CA GLY A 195 36.65 46.25 -62.81
C GLY A 195 38.07 46.34 -63.40
N CYS A 196 38.72 47.51 -63.37
CA CYS A 196 40.17 47.68 -63.58
C CYS A 196 40.68 47.34 -65.00
N MET A 197 40.17 48.04 -66.03
CA MET A 197 40.39 47.64 -67.45
C MET A 197 41.00 48.71 -68.38
N ILE A 198 41.25 49.96 -67.94
CA ILE A 198 41.61 51.09 -68.83
C ILE A 198 43.05 51.60 -68.62
N LYS A 199 43.79 51.90 -69.71
CA LYS A 199 45.21 52.36 -69.78
C LYS A 199 45.32 53.72 -70.55
N VAL A 200 46.40 54.52 -70.43
CA VAL A 200 46.42 55.98 -70.78
C VAL A 200 47.76 56.51 -71.39
N PHE A 201 47.72 57.46 -72.36
CA PHE A 201 48.86 58.22 -72.97
C PHE A 201 48.43 59.61 -73.57
N LEU A 202 49.36 60.42 -74.14
CA LEU A 202 49.19 61.83 -74.63
C LEU A 202 49.97 62.18 -75.95
N ASP A 203 49.82 63.41 -76.49
CA ASP A 203 50.04 63.85 -77.90
C ASP A 203 51.19 64.89 -78.17
N GLN A 204 51.55 65.19 -79.44
CA GLN A 204 52.68 66.07 -79.83
C GLN A 204 52.62 66.78 -81.23
N HIS A 205 52.96 68.08 -81.24
CA HIS A 205 53.89 68.79 -82.17
C HIS A 205 53.41 69.86 -83.20
N ASP A 206 53.48 71.14 -82.80
CA ASP A 206 53.85 72.27 -83.68
C ASP A 206 55.34 72.22 -84.06
N ALA A 207 55.71 72.46 -85.32
CA ALA A 207 57.13 72.43 -85.75
C ALA A 207 57.53 73.26 -87.00
N ARG A 208 56.72 74.21 -87.52
CA ARG A 208 57.01 74.87 -88.83
C ARG A 208 56.67 76.37 -88.98
N THR A 209 57.30 77.26 -88.22
CA THR A 209 57.34 78.70 -88.59
C THR A 209 58.66 79.42 -88.20
N PHE A 210 59.59 79.49 -89.16
CA PHE A 210 60.83 80.30 -89.17
C PHE A 210 61.30 80.37 -90.64
N LEU A 211 61.73 81.45 -91.28
CA LEU A 211 61.79 82.93 -91.05
C LEU A 211 61.31 83.59 -92.39
N HIS A 212 61.22 84.91 -92.69
CA HIS A 212 61.98 86.14 -92.38
C HIS A 212 63.46 86.11 -92.83
N ALA A 213 64.15 87.21 -93.15
CA ALA A 213 63.81 88.52 -93.73
C ALA A 213 65.13 89.15 -94.29
N HIS A 214 65.09 90.30 -95.00
CA HIS A 214 66.14 91.35 -95.20
C HIS A 214 65.79 92.22 -96.44
N ALA A 215 65.92 93.55 -96.49
CA ALA A 215 65.26 94.62 -95.72
C ALA A 215 65.52 96.03 -96.35
N ARG A 216 64.48 96.88 -96.55
CA ARG A 216 64.53 98.33 -96.97
C ARG A 216 65.15 98.60 -98.37
N SER A 217 65.04 99.75 -99.06
CA SER A 217 64.40 101.08 -98.87
C SER A 217 64.07 101.75 -100.24
N LYS A 218 63.17 102.76 -100.29
CA LYS A 218 63.06 103.83 -101.32
C LYS A 218 63.93 105.03 -100.89
N ARG A 219 63.91 106.29 -101.39
CA ARG A 219 63.15 107.21 -102.30
C ARG A 219 64.22 108.23 -102.83
N ALA A 220 64.15 109.06 -103.87
CA ALA A 220 63.18 109.44 -104.92
C ALA A 220 63.95 109.97 -106.20
N ASN A 221 63.66 111.16 -106.77
CA ASN A 221 64.35 111.80 -107.91
C ASN A 221 64.07 113.33 -107.95
N THR A 222 64.93 114.15 -108.61
CA THR A 222 64.73 115.49 -109.26
C THR A 222 65.92 116.46 -109.02
N GLY A 223 66.47 117.18 -110.00
CA GLY A 223 66.26 117.12 -111.46
C GLY A 223 67.10 118.14 -112.24
N TRP A 224 67.44 117.82 -113.50
CA TRP A 224 68.17 118.67 -114.49
C TRP A 224 69.68 118.94 -114.23
N LEU A 225 70.54 118.13 -114.86
CA LEU A 225 71.96 118.44 -115.18
C LEU A 225 72.92 118.78 -114.01
N GLY A 226 72.84 118.07 -112.89
CA GLY A 226 73.88 118.11 -111.84
C GLY A 226 73.56 117.23 -110.63
N THR A 227 74.54 116.48 -110.15
CA THR A 227 74.51 115.47 -109.08
C THR A 227 74.22 115.99 -107.65
N GLU A 228 73.86 115.05 -106.75
CA GLU A 228 73.95 115.08 -105.25
C GLU A 228 72.81 115.68 -104.38
N GLU A 229 71.88 114.78 -103.96
CA GLU A 229 71.63 114.28 -102.56
C GLU A 229 71.09 115.16 -101.38
N VAL A 230 70.44 114.45 -100.41
CA VAL A 230 70.01 114.83 -99.01
C VAL A 230 68.92 115.93 -98.89
N LEU A 231 67.93 115.96 -97.97
CA LEU A 231 67.87 115.65 -96.52
C LEU A 231 66.57 114.95 -96.04
N ALA A 232 66.67 114.20 -94.95
CA ALA A 232 65.63 113.26 -94.46
C ALA A 232 64.39 113.88 -93.76
N GLY A 233 64.46 115.13 -93.29
CA GLY A 233 63.49 115.70 -92.33
C GLY A 233 62.03 115.89 -92.80
N ASN A 234 61.71 115.58 -94.06
CA ASN A 234 60.34 115.66 -94.58
C ASN A 234 59.59 114.31 -94.57
N LEU A 235 60.26 113.17 -94.42
CA LEU A 235 59.59 111.85 -94.50
C LEU A 235 58.77 111.48 -93.25
N GLU A 236 59.17 111.92 -92.05
CA GLU A 236 58.44 111.63 -90.80
C GLU A 236 57.01 112.19 -90.79
N ARG A 237 56.70 113.19 -91.61
CA ARG A 237 55.39 113.85 -91.60
C ARG A 237 54.32 113.07 -92.37
N GLU A 238 54.69 112.47 -93.50
CA GLU A 238 53.73 111.77 -94.39
C GLU A 238 53.14 110.53 -93.71
N CYS A 239 53.94 109.69 -93.02
CA CYS A 239 53.44 108.48 -92.35
C CYS A 239 52.67 108.71 -91.04
N VAL A 240 52.55 109.96 -90.58
CA VAL A 240 51.71 110.35 -89.45
C VAL A 240 50.35 110.87 -89.92
N GLU A 241 50.32 111.57 -91.06
CA GLU A 241 49.10 112.15 -91.65
C GLU A 241 48.37 111.16 -92.58
N GLU A 242 49.07 110.26 -93.29
CA GLU A 242 48.49 109.14 -94.05
C GLU A 242 49.04 107.75 -93.65
N VAL A 243 48.31 106.67 -93.99
CA VAL A 243 48.60 105.30 -93.52
C VAL A 243 49.61 104.60 -94.43
N CYS A 244 50.89 104.70 -94.07
CA CYS A 244 51.99 103.98 -94.71
C CYS A 244 51.91 102.45 -94.53
N SER A 245 52.46 101.70 -95.49
CA SER A 245 52.69 100.26 -95.33
C SER A 245 53.76 99.96 -94.26
N TRP A 246 53.85 98.70 -93.80
CA TRP A 246 54.91 98.29 -92.86
C TRP A 246 56.32 98.62 -93.39
N GLU A 247 56.53 98.47 -94.71
CA GLU A 247 57.80 98.74 -95.35
C GLU A 247 58.13 100.23 -95.33
N GLU A 248 57.19 101.11 -95.73
CA GLU A 248 57.36 102.56 -95.62
C GLU A 248 57.54 103.04 -94.18
N ALA A 249 56.73 102.55 -93.22
CA ALA A 249 56.84 102.96 -91.82
C ALA A 249 58.19 102.53 -91.22
N ASN A 250 58.72 101.37 -91.62
CA ASN A 250 60.02 100.86 -91.21
C ASN A 250 61.20 101.58 -91.89
N GLU A 251 60.99 102.24 -93.03
CA GLU A 251 61.92 103.22 -93.61
C GLU A 251 61.89 104.53 -92.81
N VAL A 252 60.70 105.06 -92.50
CA VAL A 252 60.54 106.37 -91.85
C VAL A 252 61.01 106.41 -90.39
N PHE A 253 60.65 105.42 -89.58
CA PHE A 253 61.04 105.43 -88.15
C PHE A 253 62.44 104.85 -87.90
N GLU A 254 63.06 104.23 -88.92
CA GLU A 254 64.31 103.45 -88.95
C GLU A 254 64.50 102.36 -87.86
N ASN A 255 63.62 102.28 -86.87
CA ASN A 255 63.64 101.39 -85.71
C ASN A 255 62.43 100.44 -85.77
N GLY A 256 62.73 99.13 -85.82
CA GLY A 256 61.72 98.08 -85.93
C GLY A 256 60.76 97.99 -84.74
N GLU A 257 61.20 98.31 -83.52
CA GLU A 257 60.33 98.30 -82.34
C GLU A 257 59.32 99.45 -82.38
N ARG A 258 59.76 100.69 -82.66
CA ARG A 258 58.85 101.85 -82.85
C ARG A 258 57.82 101.59 -83.95
N THR A 259 58.28 101.02 -85.08
CA THR A 259 57.38 100.64 -86.17
C THR A 259 56.35 99.61 -85.70
N ARG A 260 56.78 98.62 -84.89
CA ARG A 260 55.90 97.57 -84.34
C ARG A 260 54.91 98.11 -83.31
N GLU A 261 55.31 99.05 -82.47
CA GLU A 261 54.39 99.76 -81.57
C GLU A 261 53.31 100.52 -82.35
N TYR A 262 53.69 101.25 -83.41
CA TYR A 262 52.73 101.94 -84.27
C TYR A 262 51.72 100.98 -84.92
N TRP A 263 52.20 99.84 -85.41
CA TRP A 263 51.37 98.84 -86.10
C TRP A 263 50.44 98.06 -85.16
N VAL A 264 50.88 97.73 -83.95
CA VAL A 264 50.08 96.99 -82.96
C VAL A 264 49.05 97.91 -82.29
N ARG A 265 49.42 99.13 -81.91
CA ARG A 265 48.53 100.05 -81.15
C ARG A 265 47.33 100.58 -81.94
N ARG A 266 47.29 100.45 -83.28
CA ARG A 266 46.13 100.86 -84.12
C ARG A 266 45.13 99.74 -84.43
N ASN A 267 45.43 98.48 -84.13
CA ASN A 267 44.68 97.31 -84.63
C ASN A 267 44.22 96.31 -83.55
N ASP A 268 44.17 96.70 -82.27
CA ASP A 268 43.55 95.91 -81.19
C ASP A 268 42.10 96.41 -80.94
N PRO A 269 41.05 95.61 -81.25
CA PRO A 269 39.66 96.05 -81.12
C PRO A 269 39.07 95.70 -79.74
N ASN A 270 38.69 96.72 -78.96
CA ASN A 270 38.03 96.63 -77.66
C ASN A 270 37.11 95.41 -77.53
N GLN A 271 37.47 94.48 -76.66
CA GLN A 271 36.79 93.19 -76.53
C GLN A 271 35.49 93.28 -75.73
N CYS A 272 35.30 94.33 -74.91
CA CYS A 272 34.02 94.59 -74.24
C CYS A 272 32.89 95.00 -75.21
N ASP A 273 33.18 95.53 -76.40
CA ASP A 273 32.16 95.92 -77.40
C ASP A 273 31.35 94.72 -77.93
N SER A 274 31.86 93.49 -77.74
CA SER A 274 31.14 92.25 -78.04
C SER A 274 30.01 91.90 -77.03
N ASN A 275 29.84 92.70 -75.96
CA ASN A 275 28.94 92.46 -74.83
C ASN A 275 29.04 91.04 -74.22
N PRO A 276 30.24 90.60 -73.77
CA PRO A 276 30.40 89.26 -73.21
C PRO A 276 29.85 89.10 -71.79
N CYS A 277 29.55 90.18 -71.07
CA CYS A 277 29.09 90.17 -69.68
C CYS A 277 27.56 90.27 -69.57
N VAL A 278 26.94 89.53 -68.64
CA VAL A 278 25.48 89.62 -68.40
C VAL A 278 25.13 90.95 -67.73
N SER A 279 24.30 91.76 -68.38
CA SER A 279 24.01 93.16 -67.98
C SER A 279 23.37 93.32 -66.61
N GLU A 280 22.54 92.36 -66.17
CA GLU A 280 21.86 92.39 -64.86
C GLU A 280 22.83 92.09 -63.70
N GLY A 281 23.63 91.03 -63.83
CA GLY A 281 24.61 90.61 -62.82
C GLY A 281 25.94 91.36 -62.85
N THR A 282 26.24 92.14 -63.89
CA THR A 282 27.50 92.88 -64.06
C THR A 282 27.38 94.35 -63.63
N SER A 283 28.42 94.87 -62.99
CA SER A 283 28.58 96.29 -62.62
C SER A 283 29.37 97.10 -63.66
N ARG A 284 30.42 96.51 -64.26
CA ARG A 284 31.15 97.04 -65.43
C ARG A 284 31.93 95.93 -66.15
N CYS A 285 32.22 96.14 -67.43
CA CYS A 285 33.25 95.41 -68.19
C CYS A 285 34.57 96.21 -68.15
N GLU A 286 35.70 95.51 -68.05
CA GLU A 286 37.06 96.05 -68.11
C GLU A 286 37.76 95.42 -69.32
N ASP A 287 38.14 96.26 -70.29
CA ASP A 287 38.83 95.88 -71.52
C ASP A 287 40.34 95.71 -71.24
N LEU A 288 40.95 94.64 -71.78
CA LEU A 288 42.33 94.24 -71.50
C LEU A 288 42.98 93.77 -72.80
N PHE A 289 44.29 93.89 -72.96
CA PHE A 289 44.97 93.50 -74.21
C PHE A 289 44.66 92.03 -74.60
N GLN A 290 43.88 91.84 -75.66
CA GLN A 290 43.35 90.55 -76.15
C GLN A 290 42.46 89.77 -75.15
N ASN A 291 41.81 90.43 -74.19
CA ASN A 291 40.94 89.80 -73.18
C ASN A 291 39.91 90.78 -72.57
N TYR A 292 39.01 90.29 -71.72
CA TYR A 292 38.07 91.12 -70.96
C TYR A 292 37.89 90.63 -69.51
N ARG A 293 37.35 91.48 -68.64
CA ARG A 293 36.90 91.11 -67.29
C ARG A 293 35.51 91.69 -66.99
N CYS A 294 34.59 90.84 -66.54
CA CYS A 294 33.33 91.27 -65.95
C CYS A 294 33.48 91.46 -64.43
N HIS A 295 33.03 92.59 -63.88
CA HIS A 295 32.94 92.79 -62.43
C HIS A 295 31.50 92.54 -61.96
N CYS A 296 31.26 91.51 -61.16
CA CYS A 296 29.90 91.15 -60.73
C CYS A 296 29.34 92.07 -59.63
N ARG A 297 28.01 92.16 -59.56
CA ARG A 297 27.27 92.79 -58.45
C ARG A 297 27.20 91.83 -57.26
N GLN A 298 26.84 92.34 -56.08
CA GLN A 298 26.47 91.48 -54.95
C GLN A 298 25.28 90.58 -55.35
N GLY A 299 25.26 89.34 -54.85
CA GLY A 299 24.36 88.28 -55.31
C GLY A 299 24.82 87.52 -56.57
N TYR A 300 25.83 87.98 -57.33
CA TYR A 300 26.21 87.36 -58.62
C TYR A 300 27.66 86.88 -58.68
N THR A 301 27.88 85.75 -59.37
CA THR A 301 29.20 85.12 -59.58
C THR A 301 29.34 84.48 -60.98
N GLY A 302 30.50 83.85 -61.23
CA GLY A 302 30.91 83.30 -62.53
C GLY A 302 31.63 84.32 -63.42
N SER A 303 32.41 83.85 -64.40
CA SER A 303 33.28 84.67 -65.26
C SER A 303 32.56 85.80 -66.01
N ASN A 304 31.28 85.59 -66.32
CA ASN A 304 30.43 86.52 -67.07
C ASN A 304 29.26 87.05 -66.20
N CYS A 305 29.34 86.84 -64.87
CA CYS A 305 28.36 87.26 -63.86
C CYS A 305 26.93 86.76 -64.09
N HIS A 306 26.80 85.45 -64.38
CA HIS A 306 25.55 84.81 -64.81
C HIS A 306 24.95 83.84 -63.77
N ILE A 307 25.56 83.69 -62.60
CA ILE A 307 25.17 82.73 -61.56
C ILE A 307 24.67 83.51 -60.33
N ASN A 308 23.44 83.27 -59.86
CA ASN A 308 22.99 83.76 -58.55
C ASN A 308 23.73 83.00 -57.44
N ILE A 309 24.07 83.69 -56.35
CA ILE A 309 24.60 83.07 -55.14
C ILE A 309 23.41 82.52 -54.34
N ASP A 310 23.47 81.24 -53.96
CA ASP A 310 22.44 80.56 -53.14
C ASP A 310 22.51 81.06 -51.69
N ASP A 311 21.49 81.81 -51.26
CA ASP A 311 21.39 82.42 -49.94
C ASP A 311 20.69 81.52 -48.90
N CYS A 312 20.21 80.32 -49.28
CA CYS A 312 19.33 79.50 -48.42
C CYS A 312 20.05 78.80 -47.24
N GLY A 313 21.36 78.55 -47.35
CA GLY A 313 22.27 78.21 -46.25
C GLY A 313 21.73 77.25 -45.17
N THR A 314 21.63 77.74 -43.93
CA THR A 314 21.06 77.01 -42.77
C THR A 314 19.97 77.82 -42.07
N ASN A 315 19.32 78.73 -42.82
CA ASN A 315 18.57 79.82 -42.21
C ASN A 315 17.17 79.38 -41.75
N CYS A 316 16.53 78.45 -42.46
CA CYS A 316 15.22 77.91 -42.11
C CYS A 316 15.32 76.71 -41.16
N GLN A 317 14.53 76.70 -40.09
CA GLN A 317 14.56 75.70 -39.02
C GLN A 317 13.33 74.77 -39.06
N ASN A 318 13.31 73.76 -38.18
CA ASN A 318 12.14 72.90 -37.92
C ASN A 318 11.49 72.25 -39.17
N GLY A 319 12.30 71.89 -40.16
CA GLY A 319 11.82 71.24 -41.39
C GLY A 319 11.14 72.18 -42.40
N ALA A 320 11.26 73.49 -42.22
CA ALA A 320 10.76 74.49 -43.16
C ALA A 320 11.48 74.46 -44.51
N ILE A 321 10.77 74.82 -45.58
CA ILE A 321 11.27 74.84 -46.96
C ILE A 321 11.81 76.24 -47.28
N CYS A 322 13.08 76.34 -47.65
CA CYS A 322 13.70 77.58 -48.10
C CYS A 322 13.48 77.82 -49.60
N THR A 323 13.30 79.09 -49.98
CA THR A 323 13.34 79.56 -51.37
C THR A 323 14.35 80.68 -51.53
N ASP A 324 15.31 80.48 -52.43
CA ASP A 324 16.37 81.41 -52.81
C ASP A 324 15.81 82.65 -53.55
N LEU A 325 16.38 83.82 -53.26
CA LEU A 325 16.10 85.09 -53.94
C LEU A 325 17.45 85.78 -54.27
N VAL A 326 17.41 86.93 -54.94
CA VAL A 326 18.65 87.67 -55.26
C VAL A 326 19.10 88.48 -54.05
N ASN A 327 20.11 87.99 -53.32
CA ASN A 327 20.64 88.61 -52.09
C ASN A 327 19.62 88.60 -50.93
N ASP A 328 18.75 87.59 -50.85
CA ASP A 328 17.71 87.41 -49.82
C ASP A 328 17.18 85.95 -49.79
N TYR A 329 16.43 85.54 -48.77
CA TYR A 329 15.81 84.20 -48.69
C TYR A 329 14.44 84.24 -47.99
N HIS A 330 13.60 83.23 -48.25
CA HIS A 330 12.29 83.10 -47.59
C HIS A 330 12.04 81.66 -47.10
N CYS A 331 11.52 81.52 -45.86
CA CYS A 331 11.22 80.23 -45.23
C CYS A 331 9.71 79.93 -45.19
N THR A 332 9.34 78.72 -45.59
CA THR A 332 7.94 78.23 -45.58
C THR A 332 7.76 77.20 -44.48
N CYS A 333 7.05 77.55 -43.40
CA CYS A 333 7.02 76.75 -42.18
C CYS A 333 6.19 75.47 -42.27
N ALA A 334 6.64 74.43 -41.57
CA ALA A 334 5.86 73.22 -41.34
C ALA A 334 4.68 73.49 -40.39
N PRO A 335 3.57 72.71 -40.47
CA PRO A 335 2.46 72.80 -39.52
C PRO A 335 2.95 72.68 -38.07
N GLY A 336 2.41 73.51 -37.17
CA GLY A 336 2.87 73.64 -35.78
C GLY A 336 3.98 74.68 -35.57
N PHE A 337 4.56 75.26 -36.62
CA PHE A 337 5.65 76.24 -36.50
C PHE A 337 5.33 77.60 -37.14
N ARG A 338 5.93 78.66 -36.58
CA ARG A 338 5.85 80.05 -37.05
C ARG A 338 7.17 80.80 -36.74
N GLY A 339 7.25 82.07 -37.11
CA GLY A 339 8.49 82.87 -37.04
C GLY A 339 9.08 83.09 -38.43
N THR A 340 10.06 84.00 -38.57
CA THR A 340 10.65 84.31 -39.89
C THR A 340 11.50 83.17 -40.43
N ASN A 341 12.09 82.40 -39.52
CA ASN A 341 12.96 81.26 -39.78
C ASN A 341 12.28 79.95 -39.32
N CYS A 342 10.98 80.01 -39.01
CA CYS A 342 10.15 78.93 -38.49
C CYS A 342 10.61 78.40 -37.11
N GLU A 343 11.21 79.27 -36.32
CA GLU A 343 11.88 79.00 -35.05
C GLU A 343 10.93 78.84 -33.83
N ILE A 344 9.65 79.21 -33.96
CA ILE A 344 8.69 79.28 -32.85
C ILE A 344 7.66 78.14 -32.97
N ASN A 345 7.60 77.23 -31.99
CA ASN A 345 6.50 76.28 -31.87
C ASN A 345 5.17 76.99 -31.54
N ILE A 346 4.08 76.53 -32.11
CA ILE A 346 2.72 76.90 -31.72
C ILE A 346 2.36 76.09 -30.48
N ASN A 347 1.70 76.73 -29.51
CA ASN A 347 1.24 76.05 -28.29
C ASN A 347 -0.22 75.61 -28.47
N GLU A 348 -0.45 74.34 -28.76
CA GLU A 348 -1.80 73.82 -28.95
C GLU A 348 -2.56 73.70 -27.61
N CYS A 349 -1.85 73.55 -26.48
CA CYS A 349 -2.45 73.48 -25.15
C CYS A 349 -3.19 74.76 -24.72
N GLN A 350 -2.91 75.92 -25.32
CA GLN A 350 -3.64 77.18 -25.06
C GLN A 350 -5.16 77.07 -25.34
N SER A 351 -5.59 76.06 -26.10
CA SER A 351 -7.01 75.75 -26.35
C SER A 351 -7.75 75.09 -25.17
N ASN A 352 -7.05 74.72 -24.09
CA ASN A 352 -7.58 73.93 -22.96
C ASN A 352 -8.29 72.63 -23.38
N PRO A 353 -7.63 71.72 -24.12
CA PRO A 353 -8.28 70.52 -24.65
C PRO A 353 -8.51 69.41 -23.60
N CYS A 354 -7.91 69.52 -22.41
CA CYS A 354 -7.95 68.50 -21.36
C CYS A 354 -9.07 68.76 -20.34
N GLN A 355 -9.82 67.73 -19.97
CA GLN A 355 -10.95 67.79 -19.05
C GLN A 355 -10.60 67.18 -17.68
N ASN A 356 -11.50 67.32 -16.71
CA ASN A 356 -11.45 66.61 -15.41
C ASN A 356 -10.11 66.76 -14.63
N GLY A 357 -9.50 67.95 -14.68
CA GLY A 357 -8.25 68.26 -13.98
C GLY A 357 -6.99 67.67 -14.62
N ALA A 358 -7.09 67.07 -15.81
CA ALA A 358 -5.95 66.55 -16.55
C ALA A 358 -4.99 67.65 -17.02
N THR A 359 -3.69 67.35 -17.00
CA THR A 359 -2.62 68.30 -17.38
C THR A 359 -2.31 68.20 -18.87
N CYS A 360 -2.33 69.33 -19.58
CA CYS A 360 -1.98 69.37 -21.01
C CYS A 360 -0.46 69.42 -21.21
N GLN A 361 0.05 68.59 -22.11
CA GLN A 361 1.43 68.56 -22.58
C GLN A 361 1.47 68.94 -24.06
N ASP A 362 2.29 69.95 -24.38
CA ASP A 362 2.44 70.57 -25.69
C ASP A 362 3.46 69.80 -26.56
N GLY A 363 3.31 69.87 -27.89
CA GLY A 363 4.23 69.23 -28.83
C GLY A 363 3.88 69.60 -30.27
N ALA A 364 4.85 69.56 -31.18
CA ALA A 364 4.72 70.15 -32.52
C ALA A 364 3.47 69.66 -33.29
N ASN A 365 2.47 70.54 -33.45
CA ASN A 365 1.18 70.28 -34.09
C ASN A 365 0.35 69.17 -33.40
N ARG A 366 0.53 68.97 -32.08
CA ARG A 366 -0.19 67.96 -31.27
C ARG A 366 -0.10 68.20 -29.76
N TRP A 367 -1.25 68.35 -29.11
CA TRP A 367 -1.37 68.25 -27.65
C TRP A 367 -1.52 66.80 -27.18
N SER A 368 -1.33 66.57 -25.88
CA SER A 368 -1.72 65.33 -25.20
C SER A 368 -2.11 65.61 -23.74
N CYS A 369 -3.04 64.85 -23.19
CA CYS A 369 -3.52 65.03 -21.82
C CYS A 369 -2.99 63.93 -20.90
N GLN A 370 -2.35 64.33 -19.79
CA GLN A 370 -2.04 63.45 -18.67
C GLN A 370 -3.24 63.43 -17.73
N CYS A 371 -4.01 62.35 -17.76
CA CYS A 371 -5.25 62.22 -17.00
C CYS A 371 -5.02 62.17 -15.49
N ALA A 372 -5.98 62.70 -14.74
CA ALA A 372 -6.09 62.45 -13.31
C ALA A 372 -6.47 60.97 -13.06
N PRO A 373 -6.17 60.40 -11.87
CA PRO A 373 -6.66 59.08 -11.47
C PRO A 373 -8.19 58.96 -11.66
N GLY A 374 -8.64 57.79 -12.11
CA GLY A 374 -10.04 57.52 -12.45
C GLY A 374 -10.48 58.00 -13.84
N TRP A 375 -9.63 58.67 -14.62
CA TRP A 375 -10.01 59.22 -15.93
C TRP A 375 -9.17 58.68 -17.10
N THR A 376 -9.83 58.51 -18.25
CA THR A 376 -9.26 57.99 -19.49
C THR A 376 -9.89 58.64 -20.74
N GLY A 377 -9.45 58.24 -21.93
CA GLY A 377 -9.82 58.86 -23.21
C GLY A 377 -8.92 60.04 -23.60
N VAL A 378 -8.98 60.43 -24.87
CA VAL A 378 -8.02 61.39 -25.49
C VAL A 378 -7.96 62.76 -24.82
N SER A 379 -9.08 63.23 -24.25
CA SER A 379 -9.18 64.48 -23.48
C SER A 379 -9.46 64.23 -21.99
N CYS A 380 -9.23 63.00 -21.51
CA CYS A 380 -9.53 62.54 -20.14
C CYS A 380 -11.02 62.69 -19.77
N GLN A 381 -11.89 62.49 -20.75
CA GLN A 381 -13.33 62.73 -20.66
C GLN A 381 -14.17 61.51 -20.26
N LEU A 382 -13.55 60.32 -20.14
CA LEU A 382 -14.22 59.07 -19.79
C LEU A 382 -13.82 58.66 -18.38
N ASP A 383 -14.80 58.39 -17.53
CA ASP A 383 -14.59 57.72 -16.23
C ASP A 383 -14.05 56.31 -16.49
N ILE A 384 -13.13 55.84 -15.65
CA ILE A 384 -12.69 54.45 -15.65
C ILE A 384 -13.82 53.59 -15.07
N ASN A 385 -13.96 52.37 -15.57
CA ASN A 385 -14.89 51.39 -15.00
C ASN A 385 -14.07 50.29 -14.32
N GLU A 386 -13.74 50.50 -13.05
CA GLU A 386 -13.04 49.57 -12.17
C GLU A 386 -13.72 48.19 -12.12
N CYS A 387 -15.06 48.14 -12.22
CA CYS A 387 -15.81 46.88 -12.25
C CYS A 387 -15.50 45.99 -13.48
N MET A 388 -14.93 46.54 -14.57
CA MET A 388 -14.47 45.73 -15.72
C MET A 388 -13.31 44.78 -15.38
N SER A 389 -12.65 44.96 -14.22
CA SER A 389 -11.65 44.02 -13.71
C SER A 389 -12.25 42.83 -12.93
N ALA A 390 -13.57 42.79 -12.76
CA ALA A 390 -14.30 41.84 -11.91
C ALA A 390 -13.73 41.74 -10.47
N PRO A 391 -13.63 42.86 -9.72
CA PRO A 391 -12.96 42.89 -8.43
C PRO A 391 -13.77 42.26 -7.28
N CYS A 392 -15.08 42.04 -7.47
CA CYS A 392 -15.94 41.37 -6.49
C CYS A 392 -15.93 39.85 -6.72
N LEU A 393 -15.48 39.12 -5.71
CA LEU A 393 -15.44 37.67 -5.66
C LEU A 393 -16.77 37.10 -5.12
N ASN A 394 -16.87 35.77 -5.08
CA ASN A 394 -17.93 35.02 -4.38
C ASN A 394 -19.38 35.43 -4.72
N GLY A 395 -19.61 35.98 -5.92
CA GLY A 395 -20.93 36.42 -6.38
C GLY A 395 -21.35 37.82 -5.94
N GLY A 396 -20.48 38.58 -5.28
CA GLY A 396 -20.74 39.98 -4.90
C GLY A 396 -21.01 40.89 -6.12
N THR A 397 -21.94 41.82 -5.97
CA THR A 397 -22.34 42.74 -7.06
C THR A 397 -21.44 43.97 -7.07
N CYS A 398 -20.81 44.27 -8.22
CA CYS A 398 -19.90 45.41 -8.36
C CYS A 398 -20.63 46.69 -8.78
N ASN A 399 -20.49 47.74 -7.96
CA ASN A 399 -20.95 49.09 -8.27
C ASN A 399 -19.75 49.99 -8.61
N ASN A 400 -19.77 50.62 -9.78
CA ASN A 400 -18.73 51.55 -10.20
C ASN A 400 -18.95 52.94 -9.57
N LEU A 401 -17.89 53.52 -9.03
CA LEU A 401 -17.87 54.88 -8.49
C LEU A 401 -16.64 55.60 -9.07
N GLN A 402 -16.59 56.93 -8.93
CA GLN A 402 -15.49 57.69 -9.49
C GLN A 402 -14.15 57.32 -8.82
N ASN A 403 -13.20 56.75 -9.58
CA ASN A 403 -11.88 56.29 -9.10
C ASN A 403 -11.95 55.21 -8.00
N MET A 404 -13.06 54.48 -7.84
CA MET A 404 -13.17 53.36 -6.90
C MET A 404 -14.36 52.44 -7.25
N PHE A 405 -14.35 51.22 -6.73
CA PHE A 405 -15.53 50.34 -6.75
C PHE A 405 -16.04 50.10 -5.33
N THR A 406 -17.28 49.61 -5.21
CA THR A 406 -17.78 48.97 -3.99
C THR A 406 -18.50 47.67 -4.36
N CYS A 407 -18.32 46.65 -3.53
CA CYS A 407 -18.93 45.33 -3.73
C CYS A 407 -20.06 45.11 -2.73
N ASP A 408 -21.27 44.87 -3.22
CA ASP A 408 -22.38 44.41 -2.40
C ASP A 408 -22.27 42.90 -2.26
N CYS A 409 -21.76 42.43 -1.11
CA CYS A 409 -21.55 41.01 -0.87
C CYS A 409 -22.87 40.26 -0.62
N VAL A 410 -22.92 39.02 -1.10
CA VAL A 410 -23.97 38.08 -0.67
C VAL A 410 -23.72 37.67 0.78
N GLN A 411 -24.75 37.16 1.45
CA GLN A 411 -24.62 36.71 2.84
C GLN A 411 -23.58 35.58 2.96
N GLY A 412 -22.99 35.43 4.15
CA GLY A 412 -21.78 34.61 4.36
C GLY A 412 -20.45 35.26 3.95
N PHE A 413 -20.43 36.36 3.17
CA PHE A 413 -19.17 37.00 2.72
C PHE A 413 -19.01 38.46 3.14
N ALA A 414 -17.75 38.85 3.36
CA ALA A 414 -17.32 40.19 3.76
C ALA A 414 -16.00 40.59 3.06
N GLY A 415 -15.51 41.80 3.34
CA GLY A 415 -14.32 42.38 2.69
C GLY A 415 -14.66 43.31 1.53
N ASN A 416 -13.68 44.08 1.06
CA ASN A 416 -13.92 45.13 0.04
C ASN A 416 -14.16 44.56 -1.36
N GLY A 417 -13.73 43.32 -1.61
CA GLY A 417 -13.98 42.51 -2.79
C GLY A 417 -14.79 41.25 -2.50
N CYS A 418 -15.48 41.16 -1.36
CA CYS A 418 -16.18 39.96 -0.87
C CYS A 418 -15.26 38.72 -0.74
N GLU A 419 -13.98 38.98 -0.41
CA GLU A 419 -12.88 38.01 -0.36
C GLU A 419 -12.80 37.21 0.94
N ILE A 420 -13.54 37.61 1.97
CA ILE A 420 -13.51 37.03 3.32
C ILE A 420 -14.78 36.19 3.52
N ASN A 421 -14.62 34.90 3.87
CA ASN A 421 -15.72 34.12 4.43
C ASN A 421 -15.97 34.58 5.87
N VAL A 422 -17.23 34.79 6.25
CA VAL A 422 -17.60 35.10 7.63
C VAL A 422 -17.58 33.79 8.43
N ASP A 423 -16.81 33.77 9.51
CA ASP A 423 -16.67 32.59 10.40
C ASP A 423 -17.99 32.37 11.18
N ASP A 424 -18.84 31.49 10.64
CA ASP A 424 -20.15 31.15 11.22
C ASP A 424 -20.01 30.28 12.51
N CYS A 425 -18.80 29.79 12.79
CA CYS A 425 -18.45 29.03 13.99
C CYS A 425 -18.04 29.90 15.19
N TYR A 426 -17.82 31.21 15.02
CA TYR A 426 -17.31 32.13 16.05
C TYR A 426 -18.08 32.15 17.39
N LEU A 427 -19.31 31.65 17.43
CA LEU A 427 -20.17 31.60 18.62
C LEU A 427 -20.20 30.24 19.35
N ASP A 428 -19.32 29.29 18.99
CA ASP A 428 -19.25 27.93 19.57
C ASP A 428 -20.64 27.23 19.60
N GLN A 429 -21.32 27.22 18.45
CA GLN A 429 -22.71 26.74 18.31
C GLN A 429 -22.87 25.21 18.50
N CYS A 430 -21.77 24.45 18.54
CA CYS A 430 -21.77 23.01 18.70
C CYS A 430 -21.62 22.61 20.19
N LEU A 431 -22.67 22.01 20.74
CA LEU A 431 -22.73 21.56 22.13
C LEU A 431 -21.92 20.26 22.34
N ASN A 432 -21.75 19.90 23.61
CA ASN A 432 -21.15 18.62 24.07
C ASN A 432 -19.74 18.32 23.52
N GLY A 433 -19.01 19.33 23.03
CA GLY A 433 -17.68 19.19 22.45
C GLY A 433 -17.67 18.83 20.96
N GLY A 434 -18.77 19.04 20.24
CA GLY A 434 -18.82 18.91 18.79
C GLY A 434 -17.88 19.88 18.07
N THR A 435 -17.29 19.42 16.96
CA THR A 435 -16.36 20.24 16.16
C THR A 435 -17.16 21.00 15.11
N CYS A 436 -17.12 22.34 15.17
CA CYS A 436 -17.79 23.19 14.19
C CYS A 436 -17.02 23.24 12.86
N ILE A 437 -17.75 23.19 11.75
CA ILE A 437 -17.28 23.44 10.39
C ILE A 437 -17.93 24.74 9.89
N ASP A 438 -17.08 25.70 9.54
CA ASP A 438 -17.46 26.94 8.84
C ASP A 438 -17.96 26.61 7.43
N LEU A 439 -19.16 27.07 7.06
CA LEU A 439 -19.71 26.94 5.71
C LEU A 439 -19.84 28.32 5.05
N VAL A 440 -21.03 28.73 4.60
CA VAL A 440 -21.28 30.04 3.97
C VAL A 440 -22.71 30.46 4.33
N ASP A 441 -22.85 31.42 5.26
CA ASP A 441 -24.15 31.83 5.84
C ASP A 441 -24.83 30.67 6.61
N ASP A 442 -24.03 29.70 7.08
CA ASP A 442 -24.44 28.44 7.72
C ASP A 442 -23.24 27.76 8.40
N PHE A 443 -23.48 26.79 9.29
CA PHE A 443 -22.45 26.01 9.97
C PHE A 443 -22.84 24.53 10.09
N SER A 444 -21.86 23.65 10.32
CA SER A 444 -22.15 22.22 10.52
C SER A 444 -21.33 21.62 11.66
N CYS A 445 -21.98 20.93 12.59
CA CYS A 445 -21.32 20.28 13.72
C CYS A 445 -21.00 18.82 13.42
N ILE A 446 -19.72 18.44 13.52
CA ILE A 446 -19.32 17.03 13.69
C ILE A 446 -19.53 16.69 15.17
N CYS A 447 -20.54 15.88 15.46
CA CYS A 447 -20.80 15.44 16.83
C CYS A 447 -19.81 14.38 17.31
N PRO A 448 -19.44 14.37 18.60
CA PRO A 448 -18.73 13.25 19.20
C PRO A 448 -19.62 12.00 19.20
N PRO A 449 -19.06 10.79 19.32
CA PRO A 449 -19.86 9.60 19.58
C PRO A 449 -20.69 9.77 20.87
N GLY A 450 -21.87 9.17 20.91
CA GLY A 450 -22.91 9.45 21.91
C GLY A 450 -23.77 10.69 21.63
N PHE A 451 -23.46 11.54 20.63
CA PHE A 451 -24.23 12.76 20.37
C PHE A 451 -24.72 12.91 18.92
N SER A 452 -25.89 13.53 18.77
CA SER A 452 -26.58 13.76 17.51
C SER A 452 -27.44 15.04 17.58
N GLY A 453 -28.16 15.35 16.50
CA GLY A 453 -28.82 16.65 16.31
C GLY A 453 -27.96 17.60 15.48
N MET A 454 -28.45 18.82 15.22
CA MET A 454 -27.76 19.78 14.35
C MET A 454 -26.66 20.55 15.08
N THR A 455 -26.81 20.71 16.39
CA THR A 455 -25.85 21.34 17.31
C THR A 455 -25.29 20.34 18.32
N CYS A 456 -25.42 19.03 18.06
CA CYS A 456 -25.01 17.94 18.94
C CYS A 456 -25.74 17.93 20.30
N GLU A 457 -26.96 18.43 20.30
CA GLU A 457 -27.84 18.66 21.44
C GLU A 457 -28.55 17.40 21.96
N VAL A 458 -28.61 16.34 21.16
CA VAL A 458 -29.34 15.08 21.47
C VAL A 458 -28.35 13.99 21.87
N ASN A 459 -28.41 13.53 23.13
CA ASN A 459 -27.74 12.29 23.54
C ASN A 459 -28.33 11.11 22.77
N VAL A 460 -27.48 10.25 22.21
CA VAL A 460 -27.87 9.06 21.47
C VAL A 460 -28.10 7.94 22.47
N ASN A 461 -29.34 7.46 22.56
CA ASN A 461 -29.65 6.31 23.39
C ASN A 461 -29.16 5.03 22.72
N GLU A 462 -27.92 4.62 23.00
CA GLU A 462 -27.32 3.41 22.41
C GLU A 462 -28.12 2.14 22.72
N CYS A 463 -28.89 2.12 23.82
CA CYS A 463 -29.72 0.99 24.21
C CYS A 463 -30.93 0.74 23.29
N GLU A 464 -31.36 1.69 22.44
CA GLU A 464 -32.39 1.41 21.43
C GLU A 464 -31.96 0.31 20.44
N SER A 465 -30.65 0.14 20.23
CA SER A 465 -30.10 -0.96 19.41
C SER A 465 -30.24 -2.35 20.04
N SER A 466 -30.69 -2.43 21.30
CA SER A 466 -30.74 -3.67 22.10
C SER A 466 -29.41 -4.45 22.14
N PRO A 467 -28.28 -3.82 22.52
CA PRO A 467 -26.95 -4.40 22.36
C PRO A 467 -26.60 -5.46 23.40
N CYS A 468 -27.29 -5.48 24.54
CA CYS A 468 -27.05 -6.42 25.64
C CYS A 468 -27.72 -7.77 25.37
N LEU A 469 -26.94 -8.85 25.45
CA LEU A 469 -27.40 -10.21 25.20
C LEU A 469 -27.95 -10.87 26.48
N ASN A 470 -28.47 -12.10 26.32
CA ASN A 470 -28.92 -12.96 27.42
C ASN A 470 -29.96 -12.33 28.38
N GLN A 471 -30.76 -11.37 27.89
CA GLN A 471 -31.77 -10.61 28.65
C GLN A 471 -31.17 -9.71 29.76
N ALA A 472 -29.90 -9.33 29.64
CA ALA A 472 -29.28 -8.32 30.49
C ALA A 472 -29.92 -6.93 30.31
N THR A 473 -29.90 -6.11 31.36
CA THR A 473 -30.48 -4.77 31.33
C THR A 473 -29.51 -3.79 30.70
N CYS A 474 -29.91 -3.10 29.64
CA CYS A 474 -29.13 -2.02 29.05
C CYS A 474 -29.40 -0.70 29.78
N ILE A 475 -28.34 -0.01 30.20
CA ILE A 475 -28.36 1.31 30.82
C ILE A 475 -27.59 2.28 29.91
N ASP A 476 -28.26 3.36 29.54
CA ASP A 476 -27.72 4.47 28.76
C ASP A 476 -26.68 5.28 29.57
N ALA A 477 -25.58 5.70 28.95
CA ALA A 477 -24.49 6.41 29.63
C ALA A 477 -23.86 7.49 28.73
N ASP A 478 -23.06 8.38 29.32
CA ASP A 478 -22.35 9.41 28.55
C ASP A 478 -21.33 8.75 27.61
N ASN A 479 -21.59 8.81 26.29
CA ASN A 479 -20.76 8.22 25.22
C ASN A 479 -20.63 6.68 25.33
N GLY A 480 -21.76 5.99 25.49
CA GLY A 480 -21.86 4.54 25.43
C GLY A 480 -23.00 3.95 26.26
N PHE A 481 -23.00 2.63 26.41
CA PHE A 481 -23.98 1.89 27.23
C PHE A 481 -23.29 0.93 28.19
N LEU A 482 -24.00 0.59 29.27
CA LEU A 482 -23.62 -0.42 30.26
C LEU A 482 -24.66 -1.55 30.24
N CYS A 483 -24.20 -2.79 30.08
CA CYS A 483 -25.04 -3.97 30.29
C CYS A 483 -24.92 -4.46 31.73
N GLU A 484 -26.00 -4.36 32.51
CA GLU A 484 -26.11 -5.06 33.80
C GLU A 484 -26.51 -6.52 33.55
N CYS A 485 -25.52 -7.41 33.66
CA CYS A 485 -25.70 -8.84 33.41
C CYS A 485 -26.59 -9.49 34.46
N LEU A 486 -27.47 -10.39 34.00
CA LEU A 486 -28.11 -11.35 34.90
C LEU A 486 -27.06 -12.28 35.53
N PRO A 487 -27.28 -12.77 36.76
CA PRO A 487 -26.41 -13.76 37.38
C PRO A 487 -26.15 -14.95 36.44
N GLY A 488 -24.90 -15.42 36.39
CA GLY A 488 -24.43 -16.44 35.45
C GLY A 488 -23.77 -15.88 34.19
N PHE A 489 -23.89 -14.59 33.88
CA PHE A 489 -23.26 -13.98 32.71
C PHE A 489 -22.20 -12.93 33.05
N ASN A 490 -21.21 -12.79 32.17
CA ASN A 490 -20.19 -11.75 32.20
C ASN A 490 -19.85 -11.26 30.77
N GLY A 491 -18.89 -10.35 30.65
CA GLY A 491 -18.56 -9.65 29.40
C GLY A 491 -19.29 -8.32 29.28
N THR A 492 -18.79 -7.44 28.41
CA THR A 492 -19.36 -6.09 28.22
C THR A 492 -20.75 -6.10 27.56
N LEU A 493 -21.11 -7.20 26.88
CA LEU A 493 -22.43 -7.42 26.28
C LEU A 493 -23.23 -8.50 27.02
N CYS A 494 -22.73 -8.99 28.16
CA CYS A 494 -23.26 -10.13 28.90
C CYS A 494 -23.37 -11.42 28.06
N ASP A 495 -22.44 -11.55 27.10
CA ASP A 495 -22.39 -12.56 26.05
C ASP A 495 -21.68 -13.85 26.48
N HIS A 496 -20.86 -13.80 27.54
CA HIS A 496 -20.16 -14.95 28.09
C HIS A 496 -20.94 -15.57 29.26
N ASN A 497 -21.23 -16.88 29.19
CA ASN A 497 -21.61 -17.65 30.39
C ASN A 497 -20.40 -17.72 31.35
N ILE A 498 -20.64 -17.65 32.65
CA ILE A 498 -19.65 -17.95 33.68
C ILE A 498 -19.53 -19.47 33.76
N ASP A 499 -18.32 -20.00 33.58
CA ASP A 499 -18.03 -21.43 33.78
C ASP A 499 -18.17 -21.79 35.27
N ASP A 500 -19.35 -22.25 35.67
CA ASP A 500 -19.65 -22.66 37.04
C ASP A 500 -18.87 -23.93 37.46
N CYS A 501 -18.31 -24.66 36.49
CA CYS A 501 -17.43 -25.80 36.72
C CYS A 501 -15.96 -25.41 37.00
N ALA A 502 -15.53 -24.18 36.70
CA ALA A 502 -14.13 -23.75 36.81
C ALA A 502 -13.53 -23.88 38.22
N VAL A 503 -14.36 -23.80 39.27
CA VAL A 503 -13.95 -23.99 40.68
C VAL A 503 -13.98 -25.45 41.15
N ASN A 504 -14.29 -26.39 40.25
CA ASN A 504 -14.47 -27.82 40.52
C ASN A 504 -15.46 -28.10 41.68
N PRO A 505 -16.74 -27.69 41.57
CA PRO A 505 -17.74 -27.88 42.62
C PRO A 505 -18.14 -29.35 42.83
N CYS A 506 -17.85 -30.23 41.86
CA CYS A 506 -18.15 -31.65 41.90
C CYS A 506 -17.00 -32.44 42.51
N ILE A 507 -17.23 -33.16 43.61
CA ILE A 507 -16.17 -33.89 44.32
C ILE A 507 -15.94 -35.29 43.70
N ASN A 508 -16.93 -36.18 43.80
CA ASN A 508 -16.84 -37.55 43.28
C ASN A 508 -17.71 -37.70 42.02
N ALA A 509 -17.41 -36.92 40.99
CA ALA A 509 -18.13 -36.92 39.72
C ALA A 509 -17.28 -37.43 38.56
N VAL A 510 -17.94 -38.05 37.59
CA VAL A 510 -17.37 -38.41 36.28
C VAL A 510 -17.22 -37.17 35.40
N GLN A 511 -18.16 -36.22 35.51
CA GLN A 511 -18.19 -35.01 34.72
C GLN A 511 -18.90 -33.87 35.47
N CYS A 512 -18.38 -32.65 35.33
CA CYS A 512 -19.13 -31.41 35.58
C CYS A 512 -19.63 -30.88 34.23
N ILE A 513 -20.90 -30.46 34.18
CA ILE A 513 -21.49 -29.81 33.01
C ILE A 513 -21.90 -28.39 33.42
N ASP A 514 -21.36 -27.42 32.70
CA ASP A 514 -21.65 -26.00 32.84
C ASP A 514 -23.11 -25.67 32.48
N GLY A 515 -23.64 -24.61 33.08
CA GLY A 515 -25.01 -24.15 32.89
C GLY A 515 -25.16 -22.68 33.29
N THR A 516 -26.37 -22.14 33.21
CA THR A 516 -26.58 -20.70 33.43
C THR A 516 -26.82 -20.40 34.91
N ASN A 517 -25.79 -19.90 35.60
CA ASN A 517 -25.78 -19.67 37.05
C ASN A 517 -26.08 -20.97 37.84
N ASP A 518 -25.77 -22.12 37.26
CA ASP A 518 -25.87 -23.41 37.90
C ASP A 518 -25.06 -24.49 37.14
N PHE A 519 -24.61 -25.51 37.85
CA PHE A 519 -23.83 -26.63 37.31
C PHE A 519 -24.55 -27.98 37.54
N LEU A 520 -24.29 -28.94 36.66
CA LEU A 520 -24.74 -30.33 36.80
C LEU A 520 -23.55 -31.28 36.96
N CYS A 521 -23.39 -31.84 38.15
CA CYS A 521 -22.45 -32.94 38.39
C CYS A 521 -23.07 -34.28 38.00
N ILE A 522 -22.43 -35.02 37.08
CA ILE A 522 -22.72 -36.43 36.83
C ILE A 522 -21.89 -37.26 37.80
N CYS A 523 -22.52 -37.75 38.88
CA CYS A 523 -21.84 -38.47 39.94
C CYS A 523 -21.23 -39.80 39.47
N SER A 524 -20.11 -40.17 40.09
CA SER A 524 -19.58 -41.53 40.01
C SER A 524 -20.57 -42.52 40.64
N PRO A 525 -20.55 -43.80 40.23
CA PRO A 525 -21.30 -44.85 40.91
C PRO A 525 -21.02 -44.85 42.42
N GLY A 526 -22.05 -45.05 43.25
CA GLY A 526 -21.99 -44.91 44.72
C GLY A 526 -22.10 -43.48 45.27
N TRP A 527 -22.16 -42.44 44.43
CA TRP A 527 -22.22 -41.04 44.88
C TRP A 527 -23.48 -40.29 44.43
N ALA A 528 -23.96 -39.39 45.29
CA ALA A 528 -25.20 -38.66 45.12
C ALA A 528 -25.13 -37.21 45.64
N GLY A 529 -26.23 -36.47 45.44
CA GLY A 529 -26.35 -35.05 45.76
C GLY A 529 -25.74 -34.13 44.69
N LYS A 530 -26.12 -32.86 44.69
CA LYS A 530 -25.80 -31.89 43.63
C LYS A 530 -24.29 -31.74 43.32
N THR A 531 -23.43 -31.96 44.32
CA THR A 531 -21.96 -31.90 44.20
C THR A 531 -21.27 -33.27 44.34
N CYS A 532 -22.03 -34.36 44.32
CA CYS A 532 -21.52 -35.74 44.45
C CYS A 532 -20.67 -35.95 45.72
N HIS A 533 -21.14 -35.41 46.85
CA HIS A 533 -20.48 -35.48 48.16
C HIS A 533 -21.15 -36.46 49.13
N ILE A 534 -22.32 -36.99 48.77
CA ILE A 534 -23.10 -37.92 49.59
C ILE A 534 -22.77 -39.33 49.10
N ASN A 535 -22.29 -40.20 49.98
CA ASN A 535 -22.20 -41.62 49.68
C ASN A 535 -23.62 -42.22 49.64
N VAL A 536 -23.91 -43.07 48.68
CA VAL A 536 -25.18 -43.82 48.66
C VAL A 536 -25.07 -44.94 49.69
N ASP A 537 -25.96 -44.92 50.68
CA ASP A 537 -26.04 -46.00 51.68
C ASP A 537 -26.70 -47.23 51.03
N GLU A 538 -25.87 -48.16 50.56
CA GLU A 538 -26.33 -49.40 49.91
C GLU A 538 -27.10 -50.31 50.90
N CYS A 539 -26.83 -50.20 52.20
CA CYS A 539 -27.46 -50.98 53.26
C CYS A 539 -28.92 -50.59 53.55
N VAL A 540 -29.41 -49.44 53.08
CA VAL A 540 -30.84 -49.06 53.13
C VAL A 540 -31.75 -50.09 52.46
N SER A 541 -31.22 -50.86 51.51
CA SER A 541 -31.94 -51.97 50.84
C SER A 541 -32.15 -53.21 51.72
N LEU A 542 -31.51 -53.27 52.90
CA LEU A 542 -31.45 -54.42 53.81
C LEU A 542 -31.01 -55.74 53.13
N PRO A 543 -29.85 -55.76 52.44
CA PRO A 543 -29.44 -56.92 51.64
C PRO A 543 -29.01 -58.11 52.52
N CYS A 544 -28.55 -57.88 53.75
CA CYS A 544 -28.06 -58.94 54.63
C CYS A 544 -29.22 -59.70 55.30
N HIS A 545 -29.42 -60.93 54.85
CA HIS A 545 -30.40 -61.88 55.35
C HIS A 545 -29.99 -62.50 56.70
N ASN A 546 -30.92 -63.27 57.30
CA ASN A 546 -30.72 -64.04 58.52
C ASN A 546 -30.18 -63.25 59.75
N GLY A 547 -30.37 -61.92 59.77
CA GLY A 547 -29.88 -61.04 60.85
C GLY A 547 -28.39 -60.65 60.72
N GLY A 548 -27.77 -60.87 59.56
CA GLY A 548 -26.43 -60.38 59.26
C GLY A 548 -26.31 -58.86 59.36
N THR A 549 -25.18 -58.35 59.86
CA THR A 549 -24.93 -56.91 59.93
C THR A 549 -24.42 -56.40 58.58
N CYS A 550 -25.15 -55.46 57.98
CA CYS A 550 -24.69 -54.77 56.78
C CYS A 550 -23.68 -53.67 57.12
N HIS A 551 -22.64 -53.53 56.30
CA HIS A 551 -21.72 -52.40 56.34
C HIS A 551 -21.67 -51.75 54.96
N ASP A 552 -21.96 -50.45 54.94
CA ASP A 552 -21.88 -49.57 53.78
C ASP A 552 -20.43 -49.42 53.29
N LEU A 553 -20.23 -49.36 51.98
CA LEU A 553 -18.94 -49.09 51.33
C LEU A 553 -19.15 -48.05 50.23
N VAL A 554 -18.60 -48.19 49.02
CA VAL A 554 -18.79 -47.20 47.94
C VAL A 554 -19.19 -47.93 46.66
N ASN A 555 -20.47 -47.83 46.28
CA ASN A 555 -21.07 -48.60 45.18
C ASN A 555 -21.04 -50.13 45.44
N GLU A 556 -20.93 -50.54 46.69
CA GLU A 556 -20.91 -51.92 47.15
C GLU A 556 -21.28 -51.96 48.64
N TYR A 557 -21.64 -53.12 49.14
CA TYR A 557 -21.86 -53.36 50.57
C TYR A 557 -21.19 -54.66 50.98
N ARG A 558 -21.04 -54.89 52.29
CA ARG A 558 -20.60 -56.19 52.81
C ARG A 558 -21.44 -56.64 53.99
N CYS A 559 -21.84 -57.91 53.99
CA CYS A 559 -22.51 -58.52 55.14
C CYS A 559 -21.50 -59.17 56.09
N SER A 560 -21.75 -59.01 57.40
CA SER A 560 -21.11 -59.76 58.47
C SER A 560 -22.14 -60.72 59.05
N CYS A 561 -22.02 -62.00 58.67
CA CYS A 561 -23.00 -63.03 59.01
C CYS A 561 -22.94 -63.42 60.49
N LEU A 562 -24.11 -63.80 61.03
CA LEU A 562 -24.19 -64.46 62.33
C LEU A 562 -23.67 -65.90 62.21
N PRO A 563 -23.13 -66.48 63.30
CA PRO A 563 -22.71 -67.88 63.31
C PRO A 563 -23.83 -68.82 62.84
N GLY A 564 -23.49 -69.83 62.03
CA GLY A 564 -24.44 -70.74 61.37
C GLY A 564 -24.90 -70.30 59.97
N TYR A 565 -24.42 -69.16 59.45
CA TYR A 565 -24.76 -68.67 58.11
C TYR A 565 -23.54 -68.30 57.25
N SER A 566 -23.65 -68.51 55.94
CA SER A 566 -22.67 -68.18 54.90
C SER A 566 -23.34 -67.53 53.67
N GLY A 567 -22.61 -67.38 52.57
CA GLY A 567 -23.02 -66.60 51.40
C GLY A 567 -22.62 -65.12 51.50
N SER A 568 -22.82 -64.35 50.43
CA SER A 568 -22.46 -62.92 50.38
C SER A 568 -23.50 -62.01 51.03
N GLU A 569 -24.75 -62.44 51.05
CA GLU A 569 -25.92 -61.80 51.65
C GLU A 569 -26.30 -62.49 52.98
N CYS A 570 -25.49 -63.43 53.48
CA CYS A 570 -25.79 -64.31 54.62
C CYS A 570 -27.03 -65.20 54.41
N GLU A 571 -27.29 -65.53 53.15
CA GLU A 571 -28.43 -66.26 52.63
C GLU A 571 -28.37 -67.77 52.87
N GLU A 572 -27.16 -68.34 52.94
CA GLU A 572 -26.94 -69.78 53.13
C GLU A 572 -26.91 -70.15 54.62
N ASN A 573 -27.51 -71.27 55.00
CA ASN A 573 -27.28 -71.87 56.32
C ASN A 573 -26.14 -72.90 56.22
N ILE A 574 -25.18 -72.82 57.14
CA ILE A 574 -24.06 -73.74 57.23
C ILE A 574 -24.59 -75.10 57.70
N ASN A 575 -24.33 -76.14 56.92
CA ASN A 575 -24.72 -77.51 57.27
C ASN A 575 -23.66 -78.13 58.20
N GLU A 576 -23.88 -78.07 59.52
CA GLU A 576 -22.95 -78.65 60.49
C GLU A 576 -22.88 -80.19 60.40
N CYS A 577 -23.96 -80.84 59.94
CA CYS A 577 -23.99 -82.28 59.69
C CYS A 577 -23.02 -82.77 58.61
N SER A 578 -22.51 -81.89 57.73
CA SER A 578 -21.50 -82.22 56.72
C SER A 578 -20.20 -82.78 57.30
N SER A 579 -19.89 -82.45 58.56
CA SER A 579 -18.76 -83.00 59.32
C SER A 579 -18.95 -84.46 59.77
N SER A 580 -20.13 -85.05 59.54
CA SER A 580 -20.55 -86.38 60.04
C SER A 580 -20.34 -86.56 61.56
N PRO A 581 -20.91 -85.67 62.41
CA PRO A 581 -20.59 -85.65 63.85
C PRO A 581 -21.22 -86.79 64.65
N CYS A 582 -22.28 -87.43 64.13
CA CYS A 582 -22.98 -88.50 64.82
C CYS A 582 -22.27 -89.86 64.65
N GLN A 583 -21.94 -90.49 65.76
CA GLN A 583 -21.30 -91.80 65.85
C GLN A 583 -22.34 -92.92 65.73
N ASN A 584 -21.86 -94.18 65.67
CA ASN A 584 -22.69 -95.40 65.68
C ASN A 584 -23.89 -95.38 64.71
N ASN A 585 -23.69 -94.78 63.53
CA ASN A 585 -24.69 -94.64 62.46
C ASN A 585 -25.95 -93.85 62.88
N GLY A 586 -25.83 -92.93 63.84
CA GLY A 586 -26.87 -91.98 64.21
C GLY A 586 -27.24 -91.01 63.09
N THR A 587 -28.52 -90.68 62.97
CA THR A 587 -29.02 -89.73 61.96
C THR A 587 -28.78 -88.30 62.41
N CYS A 588 -27.94 -87.56 61.69
CA CYS A 588 -27.69 -86.15 61.97
C CYS A 588 -28.83 -85.27 61.44
N LEU A 589 -29.40 -84.43 62.31
CA LEU A 589 -30.30 -83.33 61.93
C LEU A 589 -29.59 -81.99 62.08
N ASP A 590 -29.61 -81.24 60.98
CA ASP A 590 -29.03 -79.92 60.83
C ASP A 590 -29.84 -78.86 61.59
N ARG A 591 -29.18 -77.81 62.11
CA ARG A 591 -29.82 -76.63 62.71
C ARG A 591 -28.95 -75.40 62.42
N VAL A 592 -29.35 -74.25 62.94
CA VAL A 592 -28.52 -73.03 62.88
C VAL A 592 -27.41 -73.14 63.92
N ASN A 593 -26.14 -73.12 63.49
CA ASN A 593 -24.95 -73.11 64.35
C ASN A 593 -24.92 -74.26 65.37
N SER A 594 -25.53 -75.39 65.03
CA SER A 594 -25.72 -76.56 65.90
C SER A 594 -26.29 -77.74 65.09
N TYR A 595 -26.17 -78.94 65.65
CA TYR A 595 -26.77 -80.15 65.09
C TYR A 595 -27.48 -80.95 66.19
N THR A 596 -28.17 -82.02 65.82
CA THR A 596 -28.76 -82.98 66.77
C THR A 596 -28.72 -84.37 66.18
N CYS A 597 -28.08 -85.31 66.90
CA CYS A 597 -28.07 -86.71 66.52
C CYS A 597 -29.33 -87.42 67.02
N ILE A 598 -30.01 -88.15 66.14
CA ILE A 598 -31.02 -89.15 66.51
C ILE A 598 -30.31 -90.50 66.55
N CYS A 599 -30.21 -91.08 67.73
CA CYS A 599 -29.53 -92.35 67.92
C CYS A 599 -30.42 -93.54 67.52
N PRO A 600 -29.83 -94.61 66.95
CA PRO A 600 -30.53 -95.87 66.76
C PRO A 600 -30.78 -96.57 68.11
N PRO A 601 -31.65 -97.59 68.15
CA PRO A 601 -31.78 -98.49 69.30
C PRO A 601 -30.42 -99.07 69.73
N GLY A 602 -30.28 -99.40 71.01
CA GLY A 602 -29.00 -99.74 71.66
C GLY A 602 -28.06 -98.55 71.93
N PHE A 603 -28.30 -97.33 71.42
CA PHE A 603 -27.36 -96.20 71.58
C PHE A 603 -27.97 -94.94 72.19
N SER A 604 -27.15 -94.21 72.94
CA SER A 604 -27.48 -92.98 73.65
C SER A 604 -26.31 -91.98 73.68
N GLY A 605 -26.52 -90.80 74.25
CA GLY A 605 -25.56 -89.69 74.28
C GLY A 605 -25.95 -88.51 73.37
N THR A 606 -25.07 -87.53 73.22
CA THR A 606 -25.32 -86.32 72.41
C THR A 606 -24.95 -86.49 70.93
N VAL A 607 -24.00 -87.39 70.67
CA VAL A 607 -23.54 -87.82 69.35
C VAL A 607 -23.65 -89.34 69.16
N CYS A 608 -24.45 -90.02 69.99
CA CYS A 608 -24.65 -91.47 70.00
C CYS A 608 -23.40 -92.26 70.39
N GLU A 609 -22.60 -91.68 71.28
CA GLU A 609 -21.29 -92.11 71.79
C GLU A 609 -21.35 -93.20 72.88
N HIS A 610 -22.53 -93.58 73.35
CA HIS A 610 -22.71 -94.56 74.43
C HIS A 610 -23.59 -95.72 73.97
N ASP A 611 -23.06 -96.95 73.99
CA ASP A 611 -23.87 -98.18 74.01
C ASP A 611 -24.73 -98.20 75.29
N ILE A 612 -25.89 -98.85 75.25
CA ILE A 612 -26.80 -98.98 76.39
C ILE A 612 -26.57 -100.34 77.04
N ASP A 613 -26.11 -100.33 78.29
CA ASP A 613 -25.97 -101.55 79.12
C ASP A 613 -27.36 -102.09 79.47
N GLU A 614 -27.87 -103.01 78.65
CA GLU A 614 -29.15 -103.68 78.84
C GLU A 614 -29.11 -104.58 80.10
N CYS A 615 -27.93 -105.10 80.45
CA CYS A 615 -27.67 -105.90 81.64
C CYS A 615 -27.72 -105.12 82.96
N ALA A 616 -27.59 -103.79 82.95
CA ALA A 616 -27.73 -102.93 84.13
C ALA A 616 -29.08 -103.07 84.83
N SER A 617 -30.10 -103.53 84.09
CA SER A 617 -31.44 -103.86 84.61
C SER A 617 -31.49 -105.14 85.47
N GLN A 618 -30.41 -105.93 85.51
CA GLN A 618 -30.31 -107.25 86.15
C GLN A 618 -31.45 -108.21 85.71
N PRO A 619 -31.56 -108.51 84.40
CA PRO A 619 -32.70 -109.25 83.87
C PRO A 619 -32.66 -110.76 84.15
N CYS A 620 -31.50 -111.33 84.49
CA CYS A 620 -31.30 -112.77 84.69
C CYS A 620 -31.66 -113.21 86.12
N MET A 621 -32.46 -114.27 86.24
CA MET A 621 -32.90 -114.87 87.50
C MET A 621 -31.93 -115.95 87.99
N TYR A 622 -32.10 -116.36 89.25
CA TYR A 622 -31.38 -117.48 89.90
C TYR A 622 -29.85 -117.46 89.70
N ASP A 623 -29.24 -116.28 89.89
CA ASP A 623 -27.81 -116.00 89.74
C ASP A 623 -27.22 -116.30 88.34
N GLY A 624 -28.07 -116.32 87.30
CA GLY A 624 -27.64 -116.39 85.91
C GLY A 624 -26.77 -115.19 85.49
N THR A 625 -25.70 -115.44 84.73
CA THR A 625 -24.75 -114.40 84.32
C THR A 625 -25.25 -113.66 83.09
N CYS A 626 -25.46 -112.34 83.19
CA CYS A 626 -25.85 -111.49 82.07
C CYS A 626 -24.64 -111.12 81.19
N THR A 627 -24.82 -111.14 79.87
CA THR A 627 -23.89 -110.57 78.89
C THR A 627 -24.60 -109.56 78.01
N ASP A 628 -24.02 -108.37 77.97
CA ASP A 628 -24.52 -107.18 77.28
C ASP A 628 -24.23 -107.26 75.77
N LEU A 629 -25.16 -106.78 74.94
CA LEU A 629 -25.14 -106.85 73.48
C LEU A 629 -25.91 -105.65 72.92
N THR A 630 -25.46 -105.01 71.85
CA THR A 630 -26.17 -103.84 71.28
C THR A 630 -27.66 -104.12 70.99
N ASP A 631 -28.56 -103.38 71.67
CA ASP A 631 -30.04 -103.49 71.63
C ASP A 631 -30.59 -104.84 72.18
N ASN A 632 -29.83 -105.54 73.03
CA ASN A 632 -30.16 -106.88 73.53
C ASN A 632 -29.37 -107.32 74.79
N TYR A 633 -29.74 -108.48 75.35
CA TYR A 633 -28.92 -109.17 76.35
C TYR A 633 -29.10 -110.68 76.24
N MET A 634 -28.13 -111.41 76.77
CA MET A 634 -28.14 -112.87 76.87
C MET A 634 -27.80 -113.31 78.30
N CYS A 635 -28.66 -114.14 78.91
CA CYS A 635 -28.41 -114.76 80.20
C CYS A 635 -27.80 -116.16 80.03
N MET A 636 -26.70 -116.41 80.74
CA MET A 636 -26.10 -117.74 80.89
C MET A 636 -26.61 -118.36 82.19
N CYS A 637 -27.47 -119.38 82.08
CA CYS A 637 -28.18 -119.94 83.22
C CYS A 637 -27.34 -120.89 84.08
N THR A 638 -27.68 -120.91 85.37
CA THR A 638 -27.21 -121.88 86.35
C THR A 638 -27.79 -123.28 86.06
N PRO A 639 -27.09 -124.37 86.42
CA PRO A 639 -27.63 -125.73 86.28
C PRO A 639 -28.99 -125.88 86.98
N GLY A 640 -29.87 -126.68 86.40
CA GLY A 640 -31.28 -126.77 86.79
C GLY A 640 -32.20 -125.72 86.13
N TYR A 641 -31.68 -124.63 85.54
CA TYR A 641 -32.51 -123.53 85.01
C TYR A 641 -32.37 -123.29 83.50
N MET A 642 -33.46 -122.84 82.87
CA MET A 642 -33.56 -122.48 81.45
C MET A 642 -34.53 -121.30 81.22
N GLY A 643 -34.57 -120.76 80.00
CA GLY A 643 -35.38 -119.59 79.61
C GLY A 643 -34.51 -118.45 79.05
N ARG A 644 -35.10 -117.31 78.67
CA ARG A 644 -34.30 -116.14 78.22
C ARG A 644 -33.60 -115.48 79.41
N ASN A 645 -34.26 -115.51 80.56
CA ASN A 645 -33.92 -114.87 81.81
C ASN A 645 -33.67 -115.94 82.90
N CYS A 646 -33.49 -117.21 82.53
CA CYS A 646 -33.35 -118.36 83.42
C CYS A 646 -34.58 -118.61 84.32
N GLU A 647 -35.76 -118.21 83.84
CA GLU A 647 -37.02 -118.14 84.57
C GLU A 647 -37.76 -119.48 84.76
N HIS A 648 -37.22 -120.59 84.25
CA HIS A 648 -37.85 -121.91 84.29
C HIS A 648 -36.93 -122.96 84.90
N ASP A 649 -37.43 -123.66 85.92
CA ASP A 649 -36.84 -124.89 86.48
C ASP A 649 -36.94 -126.03 85.45
N ILE A 650 -35.96 -126.92 85.44
CA ILE A 650 -35.97 -128.18 84.67
C ILE A 650 -36.67 -129.25 85.52
N ASN A 651 -37.39 -130.18 84.86
CA ASN A 651 -38.11 -131.27 85.52
C ASN A 651 -37.48 -132.61 85.16
N GLU A 652 -36.55 -133.11 85.98
CA GLU A 652 -35.90 -134.39 85.76
C GLU A 652 -36.88 -135.57 85.85
N CYS A 653 -38.00 -135.44 86.57
CA CYS A 653 -39.01 -136.51 86.65
C CYS A 653 -39.67 -136.87 85.30
N LEU A 654 -39.65 -135.97 84.30
CA LEU A 654 -40.09 -136.30 82.92
C LEU A 654 -39.28 -137.42 82.27
N SER A 655 -38.09 -137.75 82.78
CA SER A 655 -37.28 -138.90 82.31
C SER A 655 -37.84 -140.27 82.72
N GLY A 656 -38.82 -140.33 83.63
CA GLY A 656 -39.45 -141.56 84.13
C GLY A 656 -38.55 -142.50 84.96
N PRO A 657 -37.79 -142.01 85.96
CA PRO A 657 -36.70 -142.77 86.59
C PRO A 657 -37.13 -143.75 87.71
N CYS A 658 -38.43 -143.86 88.01
CA CYS A 658 -38.96 -144.67 89.10
C CYS A 658 -39.68 -145.92 88.56
N HIS A 659 -39.25 -147.11 88.99
CA HIS A 659 -39.78 -148.39 88.54
C HIS A 659 -40.80 -148.98 89.55
N ASN A 660 -41.34 -150.16 89.22
CA ASN A 660 -42.32 -150.92 90.03
C ASN A 660 -43.49 -150.07 90.59
N ASN A 661 -43.98 -149.13 89.77
CA ASN A 661 -45.07 -148.21 90.09
C ASN A 661 -44.80 -147.30 91.32
N GLY A 662 -43.53 -146.99 91.57
CA GLY A 662 -43.10 -145.93 92.48
C GLY A 662 -43.35 -144.53 91.90
N SER A 663 -43.56 -143.55 92.78
CA SER A 663 -43.89 -142.16 92.39
C SER A 663 -42.66 -141.26 92.39
N CYS A 664 -42.46 -140.49 91.31
CA CYS A 664 -41.35 -139.53 91.20
C CYS A 664 -41.71 -138.18 91.86
N VAL A 665 -40.74 -137.58 92.54
CA VAL A 665 -40.80 -136.22 93.08
C VAL A 665 -39.61 -135.44 92.54
N ASP A 666 -39.92 -134.29 91.94
CA ASP A 666 -38.99 -133.39 91.24
C ASP A 666 -38.18 -132.54 92.23
N MET A 667 -36.92 -132.24 91.92
CA MET A 667 -36.04 -131.37 92.71
C MET A 667 -35.08 -130.61 91.79
N VAL A 668 -34.62 -129.41 92.19
CA VAL A 668 -33.64 -128.66 91.41
C VAL A 668 -32.37 -129.50 91.17
N ASP A 669 -32.04 -129.75 89.89
CA ASP A 669 -30.93 -130.61 89.44
C ASP A 669 -31.05 -132.09 89.90
N GLY A 670 -32.29 -132.63 90.04
CA GLY A 670 -32.49 -134.02 90.44
C GLY A 670 -33.93 -134.51 90.72
N TYR A 671 -34.05 -135.70 91.32
CA TYR A 671 -35.35 -136.31 91.64
C TYR A 671 -35.25 -137.31 92.80
N SER A 672 -36.40 -137.77 93.29
CA SER A 672 -36.52 -138.86 94.28
C SER A 672 -37.71 -139.77 93.96
N CYS A 673 -37.58 -141.07 94.24
CA CYS A 673 -38.62 -142.06 94.04
C CYS A 673 -39.23 -142.54 95.38
N LEU A 674 -40.55 -142.67 95.43
CA LEU A 674 -41.31 -143.22 96.56
C LEU A 674 -41.86 -144.61 96.20
N CYS A 675 -41.41 -145.65 96.91
CA CYS A 675 -41.63 -147.04 96.52
C CYS A 675 -42.93 -147.66 97.05
N GLN A 676 -43.46 -148.63 96.28
CA GLN A 676 -44.57 -149.49 96.70
C GLN A 676 -44.12 -150.49 97.77
N SER A 677 -45.05 -150.94 98.62
CA SER A 677 -44.79 -151.98 99.61
C SER A 677 -44.28 -153.28 98.95
N GLY A 678 -43.24 -153.88 99.53
CA GLY A 678 -42.52 -155.02 98.94
C GLY A 678 -41.26 -154.60 98.15
N TYR A 679 -41.09 -153.32 97.82
CA TYR A 679 -39.94 -152.80 97.07
C TYR A 679 -39.10 -151.77 97.84
N THR A 680 -37.81 -151.68 97.48
CA THR A 680 -36.82 -150.74 98.04
C THR A 680 -35.84 -150.26 96.94
N ASP A 681 -34.82 -149.51 97.34
CA ASP A 681 -33.84 -148.76 96.52
C ASP A 681 -34.35 -147.46 95.86
N VAL A 682 -33.43 -146.62 95.38
CA VAL A 682 -33.72 -145.26 94.85
C VAL A 682 -34.47 -145.26 93.51
N HIS A 683 -34.59 -146.42 92.86
CA HIS A 683 -35.39 -146.64 91.66
C HIS A 683 -36.58 -147.58 91.93
N CYS A 684 -36.76 -148.03 93.17
CA CYS A 684 -37.77 -148.98 93.62
C CYS A 684 -37.66 -150.38 92.97
N THR A 685 -36.47 -150.82 92.56
CA THR A 685 -36.30 -152.06 91.76
C THR A 685 -36.23 -153.35 92.59
N THR A 686 -35.77 -153.29 93.84
CA THR A 686 -35.41 -154.48 94.64
C THR A 686 -36.58 -155.00 95.49
N ASN A 687 -36.94 -156.28 95.35
CA ASN A 687 -37.96 -156.95 96.18
C ASN A 687 -37.42 -157.30 97.59
N ILE A 688 -38.30 -157.40 98.59
CA ILE A 688 -38.00 -157.81 99.96
C ILE A 688 -38.15 -159.34 100.12
N ASP A 689 -37.24 -159.99 100.85
CA ASP A 689 -37.30 -161.43 101.21
C ASP A 689 -37.98 -161.57 102.58
N GLU A 690 -39.17 -162.17 102.60
CA GLU A 690 -39.93 -162.43 103.83
C GLU A 690 -39.57 -163.78 104.50
N CYS A 691 -39.03 -164.74 103.74
CA CYS A 691 -38.58 -166.04 104.27
C CYS A 691 -37.35 -165.95 105.19
N HIS A 692 -36.58 -164.86 105.14
CA HIS A 692 -35.46 -164.59 106.04
C HIS A 692 -35.82 -164.72 107.53
N SER A 693 -37.11 -164.55 107.87
CA SER A 693 -37.67 -164.73 109.22
C SER A 693 -37.71 -166.19 109.73
N ASN A 694 -37.44 -167.19 108.87
CA ASN A 694 -37.53 -168.63 109.16
C ASN A 694 -38.87 -169.07 109.82
N PRO A 695 -40.02 -168.82 109.17
CA PRO A 695 -41.34 -168.98 109.80
C PRO A 695 -41.89 -170.41 109.85
N CYS A 696 -41.32 -171.35 109.08
CA CYS A 696 -41.82 -172.72 108.95
C CYS A 696 -41.28 -173.66 110.05
N LEU A 697 -42.10 -174.58 110.57
CA LEU A 697 -41.77 -175.48 111.69
C LEU A 697 -41.46 -176.91 111.22
N ASN A 698 -40.97 -177.76 112.13
CA ASN A 698 -40.69 -179.18 111.90
C ASN A 698 -39.79 -179.45 110.67
N ASP A 699 -38.76 -178.62 110.50
CA ASP A 699 -37.82 -178.59 109.37
C ASP A 699 -38.46 -178.53 107.97
N ALA A 700 -39.64 -177.89 107.87
CA ALA A 700 -40.28 -177.55 106.61
C ALA A 700 -39.52 -176.43 105.85
N SER A 701 -39.58 -176.46 104.52
CA SER A 701 -38.91 -175.46 103.68
C SER A 701 -39.79 -174.23 103.45
N CYS A 702 -39.22 -173.03 103.62
CA CYS A 702 -39.87 -171.76 103.27
C CYS A 702 -39.66 -171.45 101.77
N VAL A 703 -40.67 -170.82 101.13
CA VAL A 703 -40.59 -170.26 99.78
C VAL A 703 -41.10 -168.82 99.81
N ASP A 704 -40.25 -167.90 99.36
CA ASP A 704 -40.45 -166.45 99.37
C ASP A 704 -41.41 -165.96 98.27
N GLY A 705 -41.86 -164.72 98.35
CA GLY A 705 -42.86 -164.15 97.45
C GLY A 705 -42.75 -162.64 97.26
N VAL A 706 -43.89 -161.95 97.27
CA VAL A 706 -43.96 -160.49 97.23
C VAL A 706 -44.94 -160.07 98.32
N ALA A 707 -44.40 -159.53 99.42
CA ALA A 707 -45.14 -159.23 100.65
C ALA A 707 -45.82 -160.47 101.30
N GLY A 708 -45.17 -161.64 101.23
CA GLY A 708 -45.60 -162.88 101.89
C GLY A 708 -44.86 -164.14 101.44
N TYR A 709 -44.87 -165.17 102.30
CA TYR A 709 -44.15 -166.44 102.14
C TYR A 709 -45.09 -167.67 102.20
N SER A 710 -44.54 -168.87 101.93
CA SER A 710 -45.24 -170.17 102.09
C SER A 710 -44.32 -171.29 102.60
N CYS A 711 -44.90 -172.37 103.15
CA CYS A 711 -44.17 -173.48 103.78
C CYS A 711 -44.48 -174.86 103.15
N LEU A 712 -43.47 -175.74 103.07
CA LEU A 712 -43.58 -177.09 102.49
C LEU A 712 -43.21 -178.19 103.50
N CYS A 713 -44.19 -179.04 103.84
CA CYS A 713 -44.10 -179.99 104.95
C CYS A 713 -43.41 -181.32 104.62
N ARG A 714 -42.79 -181.93 105.64
CA ARG A 714 -42.22 -183.29 105.58
C ARG A 714 -43.29 -184.36 105.81
N PRO A 715 -43.13 -185.60 105.27
CA PRO A 715 -44.04 -186.70 105.56
C PRO A 715 -44.21 -186.95 107.07
N GLY A 716 -45.43 -187.31 107.47
CA GLY A 716 -45.84 -187.35 108.88
C GLY A 716 -46.35 -186.00 109.43
N PHE A 717 -46.01 -184.88 108.79
CA PHE A 717 -46.39 -183.54 109.23
C PHE A 717 -47.33 -182.80 108.26
N SER A 718 -48.21 -181.97 108.81
CA SER A 718 -49.18 -181.14 108.06
C SER A 718 -49.53 -179.84 108.80
N GLY A 719 -50.28 -178.94 108.16
CA GLY A 719 -50.59 -177.60 108.68
C GLY A 719 -49.89 -176.50 107.89
N ILE A 720 -50.28 -175.23 108.10
CA ILE A 720 -49.75 -174.10 107.30
C ILE A 720 -48.30 -173.74 107.64
N LEU A 721 -47.85 -174.08 108.86
CA LEU A 721 -46.45 -174.02 109.27
C LEU A 721 -45.89 -175.43 109.50
N CYS A 722 -46.59 -176.47 109.04
CA CYS A 722 -46.25 -177.89 109.17
C CYS A 722 -46.26 -178.40 110.62
N GLU A 723 -47.12 -177.83 111.46
CA GLU A 723 -47.12 -177.96 112.91
C GLU A 723 -47.77 -179.24 113.49
N GLN A 724 -48.51 -180.02 112.69
CA GLN A 724 -49.36 -181.14 113.15
C GLN A 724 -48.79 -182.50 112.73
N ASN A 725 -48.73 -183.48 113.65
CA ASN A 725 -48.18 -184.83 113.42
C ASN A 725 -49.28 -185.89 113.22
N ILE A 726 -48.96 -186.99 112.53
CA ILE A 726 -49.89 -188.07 112.15
C ILE A 726 -49.49 -189.39 112.85
N ASP A 727 -50.46 -190.12 113.41
CA ASP A 727 -50.27 -191.42 114.06
C ASP A 727 -50.74 -192.57 113.13
N GLU A 728 -50.06 -193.72 113.19
CA GLU A 728 -49.98 -194.71 112.11
C GLU A 728 -50.58 -196.09 112.48
N CYS A 729 -51.29 -196.18 113.62
CA CYS A 729 -51.85 -197.41 114.18
C CYS A 729 -53.39 -197.42 114.36
N GLN A 730 -54.13 -196.67 113.53
CA GLN A 730 -55.61 -196.76 113.40
C GLN A 730 -56.03 -197.25 112.01
#